data_AF-B0WQJ0-F1
#
_entry.id   AF-B0WQJ0-F1
#
_cell.length_a   1.000
_cell.length_b   1.000
_cell.length_c   1.000
_cell.angle_alpha   90.00
_cell.angle_beta   90.00
_cell.angle_gamma   90.00
#
_symmetry.space_group_name_H-M   'P 1'
#
loop_
_entity.id
_entity.type
_entity.pdbx_description
1 polymer ?
#
loop_
_entity_poly.entity_id
_entity_poly.type
_entity_poly.pdbx_seq_one_letter_code
_entity_poly.pdbx_strand_id
1 'polypeptide(L)'
;MKELSDLLREINQCTDDDVMEFCEDFVKLQAIFNHTNQFVRSFDKIVFHGGNEPFIIEIVARLVKYLRIRRYLNEENKPIRECEQQLRKITLFMVLNTDASFKYDLARDTRLCHVLQTIPQLTKCLLMNCIWGASLEEYFYEIVAYAPQWFMMQFVDQAVVSMKHAKPYEILDRVEALSKAMYYSICRTDADWKKVDRNRFVERQRTLGKLYDSMMELLRHFHTPDMAKFERWSSLRMHRYKGFALKALFNIVLHCWDLYLNRSLFEVDPKMAIYQIMDEKHVPRQEIPEAYSTGTDSHLMKINNSLLNALQNVVMDVTVDGFMYWADVDLFEQEEASGKEKQTLQQAIGESAYKLCEILKENKVCQHDVLKQLPSIALRPRSQAEKAMDLTMGALMAKLERTKEIFERKMYFNEMIRRGAAVFGNSECLDLIGQNLELVSGDNVRKMVEYDNRTKEADEEAMDADDEDDGPSEETIKLRELILKSIDYLLQEEANSLIKFMIGAYGLEYDLYKTPSLVEQIVEYTNKFSSMQLDDDEFFVPMALIFQSPSLFYSRLTRSLYDASFANANYIYAITRVIARTKTLAVPYLSAQIQSLLSNQFDICRSNSLSVLVLKLFELDLFERNHFLQGYLLEGADEAFRTDNLPAFAEIITLTQLVLDKNLNAFKLDTLRQTVLKLAGIAEALRYNVTRLQPEHPHGVERVGLLEKILKVILGPVRMLRALKEECRIPM
;
A
#
# COMPACT_ATOMS: atom_id res chain seq x y z
N MET A 1 -32.95 -36.89 -11.20
CA MET A 1 -31.63 -36.96 -10.54
C MET A 1 -30.92 -35.61 -10.55
N LYS A 2 -30.66 -34.99 -11.71
CA LYS A 2 -30.05 -33.65 -11.77
C LYS A 2 -30.95 -32.54 -11.20
N GLU A 3 -32.24 -32.51 -11.58
CA GLU A 3 -33.22 -31.59 -10.98
C GLU A 3 -33.41 -31.82 -9.48
N LEU A 4 -33.47 -33.08 -9.02
CA LEU A 4 -33.57 -33.41 -7.60
C LEU A 4 -32.30 -33.02 -6.82
N SER A 5 -31.13 -33.14 -7.45
CA SER A 5 -29.83 -32.71 -6.93
C SER A 5 -29.70 -31.19 -6.89
N ASP A 6 -30.26 -30.49 -7.88
CA ASP A 6 -30.28 -29.03 -7.93
C ASP A 6 -31.25 -28.47 -6.87
N LEU A 7 -32.40 -29.13 -6.67
CA LEU A 7 -33.39 -28.80 -5.65
C LEU A 7 -32.89 -29.13 -4.23
N LEU A 8 -32.17 -30.24 -4.04
CA LEU A 8 -31.47 -30.57 -2.80
C LEU A 8 -30.29 -29.61 -2.53
N ARG A 9 -29.61 -29.12 -3.56
CA ARG A 9 -28.55 -28.11 -3.42
C ARG A 9 -29.13 -26.73 -3.10
N GLU A 10 -30.28 -26.36 -3.65
CA GLU A 10 -31.01 -25.14 -3.28
C GLU A 10 -31.56 -25.22 -1.85
N ILE A 11 -32.10 -26.37 -1.44
CA ILE A 11 -32.54 -26.60 -0.04
C ILE A 11 -31.34 -26.57 0.92
N ASN A 12 -30.20 -27.19 0.57
CA ASN A 12 -28.99 -27.17 1.39
C ASN A 12 -28.24 -25.81 1.38
N GLN A 13 -28.57 -24.91 0.45
CA GLN A 13 -28.06 -23.53 0.42
C GLN A 13 -28.92 -22.58 1.26
N CYS A 14 -30.15 -22.96 1.61
CA CYS A 14 -30.93 -22.33 2.65
C CYS A 14 -30.54 -22.96 3.98
N THR A 15 -29.58 -22.37 4.68
CA THR A 15 -29.32 -22.71 6.09
C THR A 15 -30.62 -22.56 6.90
N ASP A 16 -30.99 -23.57 7.70
CA ASP A 16 -32.19 -23.59 8.57
C ASP A 16 -32.31 -22.33 9.47
N ASP A 17 -31.22 -21.60 9.67
CA ASP A 17 -31.17 -20.36 10.47
C ASP A 17 -31.76 -19.11 9.80
N ASP A 18 -31.93 -19.10 8.46
CA ASP A 18 -32.37 -17.91 7.70
C ASP A 18 -33.89 -17.84 7.45
N VAL A 19 -34.62 -18.91 7.77
CA VAL A 19 -36.07 -18.99 7.61
C VAL A 19 -36.79 -18.51 8.88
N MET A 20 -37.87 -17.74 8.69
CA MET A 20 -38.76 -17.26 9.77
C MET A 20 -39.64 -18.39 10.32
N GLU A 21 -39.04 -19.41 10.92
CA GLU A 21 -39.79 -20.51 11.55
C GLU A 21 -40.44 -20.07 12.87
N PHE A 22 -41.67 -20.54 13.11
CA PHE A 22 -42.36 -20.27 14.36
C PHE A 22 -41.71 -21.00 15.54
N CYS A 23 -41.14 -20.23 16.48
CA CYS A 23 -40.28 -20.75 17.55
C CYS A 23 -40.80 -20.43 18.97
N GLU A 24 -40.07 -20.91 19.99
CA GLU A 24 -40.43 -20.69 21.40
C GLU A 24 -40.51 -19.20 21.78
N ASP A 25 -39.66 -18.35 21.17
CA ASP A 25 -39.70 -16.91 21.39
C ASP A 25 -41.04 -16.30 20.97
N PHE A 26 -41.59 -16.72 19.82
CA PHE A 26 -42.86 -16.22 19.32
C PHE A 26 -44.03 -16.65 20.22
N VAL A 27 -44.00 -17.87 20.76
CA VAL A 27 -45.00 -18.33 21.75
C VAL A 27 -44.99 -17.45 23.00
N LYS A 28 -43.81 -17.10 23.51
CA LYS A 28 -43.69 -16.24 24.70
C LYS A 28 -44.12 -14.81 24.40
N LEU A 29 -43.73 -14.25 23.26
CA LEU A 29 -44.18 -12.93 22.82
C LEU A 29 -45.69 -12.89 22.61
N GLN A 30 -46.28 -13.94 22.03
CA GLN A 30 -47.72 -14.09 21.89
C GLN A 30 -48.42 -14.05 23.25
N ALA A 31 -47.91 -14.78 24.25
CA ALA A 31 -48.47 -14.75 25.60
C ALA A 31 -48.38 -13.34 26.21
N ILE A 32 -47.24 -12.65 26.07
CA ILE A 32 -47.05 -11.29 26.58
C ILE A 32 -48.02 -10.31 25.92
N PHE A 33 -48.07 -10.29 24.59
CA PHE A 33 -48.88 -9.34 23.84
C PHE A 33 -50.39 -9.58 24.01
N ASN A 34 -50.83 -10.84 24.02
CA ASN A 34 -52.22 -11.19 24.35
C ASN A 34 -52.62 -10.69 25.74
N HIS A 35 -51.77 -10.96 26.73
CA HIS A 35 -52.03 -10.53 28.10
C HIS A 35 -52.07 -9.00 28.21
N THR A 36 -51.14 -8.27 27.59
CA THR A 36 -51.16 -6.80 27.62
C THR A 36 -52.34 -6.20 26.86
N ASN A 37 -52.72 -6.78 25.73
CA ASN A 37 -53.87 -6.32 24.96
C ASN A 37 -55.18 -6.47 25.76
N GLN A 38 -55.31 -7.55 26.53
CA GLN A 38 -56.49 -7.81 27.36
C GLN A 38 -56.51 -6.99 28.66
N PHE A 39 -55.38 -6.88 29.35
CA PHE A 39 -55.35 -6.40 30.74
C PHE A 39 -54.66 -5.05 30.96
N VAL A 40 -53.84 -4.56 30.02
CA VAL A 40 -53.22 -3.23 30.12
C VAL A 40 -54.05 -2.23 29.34
N ARG A 41 -54.12 -2.41 28.03
CA ARG A 41 -54.96 -1.62 27.13
C ARG A 41 -55.02 -2.31 25.78
N SER A 42 -56.21 -2.31 25.17
CA SER A 42 -56.41 -2.82 23.83
C SER A 42 -55.58 -2.04 22.82
N PHE A 43 -54.84 -2.74 21.96
CA PHE A 43 -53.82 -2.16 21.07
C PHE A 43 -54.42 -1.24 20.02
N ASP A 44 -55.61 -1.56 19.50
CA ASP A 44 -56.41 -0.71 18.59
C ASP A 44 -56.68 0.70 19.17
N LYS A 45 -56.61 0.87 20.49
CA LYS A 45 -56.78 2.17 21.18
C LYS A 45 -55.48 2.94 21.38
N ILE A 46 -54.33 2.39 21.01
CA ILE A 46 -53.00 3.00 21.17
C ILE A 46 -52.51 3.49 19.80
N VAL A 47 -53.21 4.45 19.20
CA VAL A 47 -52.88 4.96 17.84
C VAL A 47 -51.98 6.19 17.85
N PHE A 48 -51.80 6.85 19.00
CA PHE A 48 -50.87 7.97 19.21
C PHE A 48 -50.18 7.85 20.58
N HIS A 49 -49.02 8.50 20.74
CA HIS A 49 -48.23 8.42 21.98
C HIS A 49 -48.87 9.21 23.14
N GLY A 50 -49.37 10.42 22.86
CA GLY A 50 -49.98 11.31 23.86
C GLY A 50 -51.11 10.64 24.65
N GLY A 51 -51.10 10.73 25.98
CA GLY A 51 -52.13 10.12 26.84
C GLY A 51 -52.15 8.58 26.87
N ASN A 52 -51.23 7.92 26.15
CA ASN A 52 -51.04 6.48 26.16
C ASN A 52 -49.71 6.05 26.81
N GLU A 53 -48.92 7.00 27.29
CA GLU A 53 -47.56 6.80 27.77
C GLU A 53 -47.47 5.73 28.88
N PRO A 54 -48.33 5.74 29.92
CA PRO A 54 -48.24 4.74 30.98
C PRO A 54 -48.48 3.31 30.47
N PHE A 55 -49.38 3.14 29.51
CA PHE A 55 -49.71 1.84 28.93
C PHE A 55 -48.57 1.36 28.02
N ILE A 56 -48.00 2.26 27.21
CA ILE A 56 -46.85 1.97 26.37
C ILE A 56 -45.66 1.53 27.23
N ILE A 57 -45.36 2.26 28.31
CA ILE A 57 -44.26 1.95 29.22
C ILE A 57 -44.42 0.54 29.81
N GLU A 58 -45.63 0.18 30.27
CA GLU A 58 -45.88 -1.16 30.83
C GLU A 58 -45.73 -2.28 29.78
N ILE A 59 -46.22 -2.05 28.55
CA ILE A 59 -46.08 -3.02 27.45
C ILE A 59 -44.60 -3.23 27.11
N VAL A 60 -43.86 -2.14 26.93
CA VAL A 60 -42.42 -2.16 26.64
C VAL A 60 -41.64 -2.82 27.78
N ALA A 61 -41.96 -2.51 29.04
CA ALA A 61 -41.28 -3.08 30.20
C ALA A 61 -41.41 -4.62 30.25
N ARG A 62 -42.58 -5.16 29.87
CA ARG A 62 -42.78 -6.62 29.78
C ARG A 62 -42.01 -7.26 28.64
N LEU A 63 -41.93 -6.59 27.48
CA LEU A 63 -41.09 -7.02 26.37
C LEU A 63 -39.60 -7.02 26.76
N VAL A 64 -39.10 -5.93 27.33
CA VAL A 64 -37.71 -5.81 27.80
C VAL A 64 -37.40 -6.85 28.87
N LYS A 65 -38.31 -7.07 29.83
CA LYS A 65 -38.15 -8.11 30.86
C LYS A 65 -37.97 -9.50 30.24
N TYR A 66 -38.73 -9.81 29.20
CA TYR A 66 -38.58 -11.07 28.47
C TYR A 66 -37.19 -11.19 27.82
N LEU A 67 -36.78 -10.16 27.07
CA LEU A 67 -35.49 -10.16 26.38
C LEU A 67 -34.31 -10.27 27.36
N ARG A 68 -34.40 -9.66 28.55
CA ARG A 68 -33.42 -9.82 29.63
C ARG A 68 -33.38 -11.25 30.19
N ILE A 69 -34.53 -11.88 30.42
CA ILE A 69 -34.60 -13.26 30.92
C ILE A 69 -33.95 -14.23 29.93
N ARG A 70 -34.14 -14.00 28.62
CA ARG A 70 -33.48 -14.77 27.54
C ARG A 70 -32.02 -14.39 27.31
N ARG A 71 -31.49 -13.40 28.02
CA ARG A 71 -30.12 -12.87 27.85
C ARG A 71 -29.84 -12.39 26.43
N TYR A 72 -30.83 -11.76 25.80
CA TYR A 72 -30.64 -11.08 24.51
C TYR A 72 -30.18 -9.63 24.67
N LEU A 73 -30.36 -9.06 25.87
CA LEU A 73 -29.92 -7.72 26.24
C LEU A 73 -28.85 -7.80 27.34
N ASN A 74 -27.85 -6.93 27.27
CA ASN A 74 -26.84 -6.75 28.31
C ASN A 74 -27.39 -5.93 29.50
N GLU A 75 -26.55 -5.67 30.51
CA GLU A 75 -26.93 -4.91 31.71
C GLU A 75 -27.39 -3.47 31.40
N GLU A 76 -26.92 -2.89 30.29
CA GLU A 76 -27.28 -1.56 29.79
C GLU A 76 -28.53 -1.56 28.88
N ASN A 77 -29.18 -2.71 28.69
CA ASN A 77 -30.28 -2.93 27.74
C ASN A 77 -29.90 -2.79 26.27
N LYS A 78 -28.65 -3.04 25.93
CA LYS A 78 -28.18 -3.10 24.55
C LYS A 78 -28.21 -4.55 24.03
N PRO A 79 -28.55 -4.76 22.75
CA PRO A 79 -28.47 -6.06 22.10
C PRO A 79 -27.10 -6.73 22.27
N ILE A 80 -27.12 -8.05 22.49
CA ILE A 80 -25.93 -8.90 22.56
C ILE A 80 -25.63 -9.45 21.16
N ARG A 81 -24.38 -9.32 20.69
CA ARG A 81 -23.98 -9.65 19.30
C ARG A 81 -24.23 -11.11 18.93
N GLU A 82 -24.05 -12.03 19.88
CA GLU A 82 -24.28 -13.46 19.69
C GLU A 82 -25.75 -13.81 19.44
N CYS A 83 -26.69 -12.90 19.76
CA CYS A 83 -28.13 -13.11 19.66
C CYS A 83 -28.79 -12.27 18.55
N GLU A 84 -28.01 -11.68 17.64
CA GLU A 84 -28.53 -10.80 16.59
C GLU A 84 -29.60 -11.48 15.73
N GLN A 85 -29.41 -12.76 15.35
CA GLN A 85 -30.36 -13.45 14.47
C GLN A 85 -31.74 -13.62 15.13
N GLN A 86 -31.77 -13.94 16.43
CA GLN A 86 -33.01 -14.05 17.20
C GLN A 86 -33.69 -12.69 17.30
N LEU A 87 -32.92 -11.63 17.52
CA LEU A 87 -33.44 -10.27 17.59
C LEU A 87 -33.96 -9.74 16.24
N ARG A 88 -33.32 -10.12 15.12
CA ARG A 88 -33.86 -9.91 13.76
C ARG A 88 -35.22 -10.58 13.59
N LYS A 89 -35.32 -11.87 13.95
CA LYS A 89 -36.58 -12.65 13.90
C LYS A 89 -37.68 -12.03 14.75
N ILE A 90 -37.37 -11.65 16.00
CA ILE A 90 -38.32 -11.00 16.92
C ILE A 90 -38.80 -9.65 16.37
N THR A 91 -37.89 -8.84 15.85
CA THR A 91 -38.24 -7.52 15.30
C THR A 91 -39.12 -7.67 14.07
N LEU A 92 -38.76 -8.54 13.13
CA LEU A 92 -39.55 -8.81 11.94
C LEU A 92 -40.93 -9.40 12.30
N PHE A 93 -41.00 -10.31 13.28
CA PHE A 93 -42.24 -10.87 13.79
C PHE A 93 -43.23 -9.81 14.27
N MET A 94 -42.76 -8.80 15.03
CA MET A 94 -43.60 -7.68 15.47
C MET A 94 -44.06 -6.83 14.29
N VAL A 95 -43.17 -6.55 13.32
CA VAL A 95 -43.50 -5.76 12.12
C VAL A 95 -44.55 -6.47 11.26
N LEU A 96 -44.44 -7.79 11.10
CA LEU A 96 -45.40 -8.61 10.35
C LEU A 96 -46.79 -8.69 11.01
N ASN A 97 -46.85 -8.51 12.33
CA ASN A 97 -48.10 -8.51 13.11
C ASN A 97 -48.56 -7.08 13.49
N THR A 98 -48.23 -6.11 12.64
CA THR A 98 -48.69 -4.72 12.77
C THR A 98 -49.85 -4.47 11.81
N ASP A 99 -50.84 -3.70 12.27
CA ASP A 99 -51.96 -3.22 11.47
C ASP A 99 -51.46 -2.27 10.38
N ALA A 100 -51.13 -2.85 9.23
CA ALA A 100 -50.60 -2.18 8.06
C ALA A 100 -51.24 -2.75 6.78
N SER A 101 -51.53 -1.88 5.82
CA SER A 101 -52.08 -2.27 4.53
C SER A 101 -50.96 -2.53 3.54
N PHE A 102 -50.73 -3.79 3.21
CA PHE A 102 -49.73 -4.19 2.22
C PHE A 102 -50.33 -4.26 0.82
N LYS A 103 -49.49 -3.95 -0.19
CA LYS A 103 -49.87 -4.07 -1.61
C LYS A 103 -50.15 -5.51 -2.01
N TYR A 104 -49.36 -6.44 -1.47
CA TYR A 104 -49.45 -7.86 -1.75
C TYR A 104 -49.97 -8.60 -0.52
N ASP A 105 -50.68 -9.69 -0.78
CA ASP A 105 -51.20 -10.58 0.25
C ASP A 105 -50.08 -11.45 0.83
N LEU A 106 -49.57 -11.04 2.00
CA LEU A 106 -48.48 -11.73 2.71
C LEU A 106 -48.84 -13.17 3.09
N ALA A 107 -50.12 -13.53 3.18
CA ALA A 107 -50.54 -14.91 3.47
C ALA A 107 -50.16 -15.89 2.34
N ARG A 108 -49.80 -15.37 1.16
CA ARG A 108 -49.31 -16.17 0.02
C ARG A 108 -47.82 -16.49 0.10
N ASP A 109 -47.05 -15.80 0.94
CA ASP A 109 -45.63 -16.14 1.15
C ASP A 109 -45.55 -17.32 2.12
N THR A 110 -45.17 -18.49 1.60
CA THR A 110 -45.08 -19.74 2.38
C THR A 110 -44.08 -19.66 3.52
N ARG A 111 -43.11 -18.75 3.44
CA ARG A 111 -42.07 -18.55 4.47
C ARG A 111 -42.57 -17.73 5.65
N LEU A 112 -43.65 -16.95 5.48
CA LEU A 112 -44.15 -15.99 6.47
C LEU A 112 -45.58 -16.26 6.92
N CYS A 113 -46.42 -16.92 6.11
CA CYS A 113 -47.85 -17.04 6.36
C CYS A 113 -48.19 -17.61 7.75
N HIS A 114 -47.37 -18.51 8.26
CA HIS A 114 -47.55 -19.19 9.54
C HIS A 114 -47.21 -18.33 10.77
N VAL A 115 -46.55 -17.18 10.60
CA VAL A 115 -46.25 -16.23 11.69
C VAL A 115 -47.21 -15.02 11.72
N LEU A 116 -48.04 -14.85 10.69
CA LEU A 116 -48.99 -13.74 10.59
C LEU A 116 -50.19 -13.92 11.51
N GLN A 117 -50.71 -12.79 12.03
CA GLN A 117 -51.90 -12.73 12.89
C GLN A 117 -51.83 -13.65 14.12
N THR A 118 -50.63 -13.98 14.58
CA THR A 118 -50.41 -14.83 15.74
C THR A 118 -50.47 -14.04 17.05
N ILE A 119 -50.25 -12.72 17.02
CA ILE A 119 -50.43 -11.80 18.15
C ILE A 119 -51.53 -10.77 17.84
N PRO A 120 -52.08 -10.08 18.85
CA PRO A 120 -52.97 -8.95 18.62
C PRO A 120 -52.26 -7.92 17.75
N GLN A 121 -52.94 -7.43 16.71
CA GLN A 121 -52.33 -6.50 15.76
C GLN A 121 -51.82 -5.24 16.48
N LEU A 122 -50.52 -4.99 16.35
CA LEU A 122 -49.90 -3.78 16.88
C LEU A 122 -50.33 -2.60 16.01
N THR A 123 -50.62 -1.45 16.61
CA THR A 123 -50.66 -0.21 15.82
C THR A 123 -49.23 0.17 15.44
N LYS A 124 -49.06 0.91 14.33
CA LYS A 124 -47.74 1.43 13.94
C LYS A 124 -47.10 2.26 15.07
N CYS A 125 -47.91 3.00 15.82
CA CYS A 125 -47.44 3.78 16.98
C CYS A 125 -46.88 2.86 18.07
N LEU A 126 -47.62 1.82 18.46
CA LEU A 126 -47.17 0.88 19.48
C LEU A 126 -45.92 0.11 19.03
N LEU A 127 -45.87 -0.34 17.76
CA LEU A 127 -44.69 -0.98 17.17
C LEU A 127 -43.44 -0.11 17.37
N MET A 128 -43.46 1.15 16.95
CA MET A 128 -42.27 2.01 17.05
C MET A 128 -41.85 2.24 18.50
N ASN A 129 -42.80 2.37 19.43
CA ASN A 129 -42.45 2.49 20.85
C ASN A 129 -41.85 1.19 21.42
N CYS A 130 -42.31 0.01 20.97
CA CYS A 130 -41.69 -1.26 21.31
C CYS A 130 -40.26 -1.37 20.79
N ILE A 131 -40.03 -0.98 19.53
CA ILE A 131 -38.69 -0.99 18.92
C ILE A 131 -37.73 -0.09 19.69
N TRP A 132 -38.08 1.19 19.86
CA TRP A 132 -37.25 2.17 20.57
C TRP A 132 -37.04 1.83 22.05
N GLY A 133 -38.09 1.34 22.70
CA GLY A 133 -38.08 1.05 24.12
C GLY A 133 -37.32 -0.23 24.48
N ALA A 134 -37.21 -1.17 23.53
CA ALA A 134 -36.45 -2.41 23.67
C ALA A 134 -35.06 -2.37 23.04
N SER A 135 -34.61 -1.20 22.55
CA SER A 135 -33.34 -1.01 21.85
C SER A 135 -33.16 -1.93 20.63
N LEU A 136 -34.24 -2.11 19.87
CA LEU A 136 -34.27 -2.93 18.64
C LEU A 136 -34.14 -2.08 17.36
N GLU A 137 -33.77 -0.81 17.50
CA GLU A 137 -33.60 0.14 16.39
C GLU A 137 -32.75 -0.38 15.23
N GLU A 138 -31.62 -1.03 15.53
CA GLU A 138 -30.68 -1.55 14.53
C GLU A 138 -31.36 -2.50 13.53
N TYR A 139 -32.11 -3.48 14.04
CA TYR A 139 -32.85 -4.45 13.22
C TYR A 139 -34.02 -3.81 12.47
N PHE A 140 -34.58 -2.72 12.98
CA PHE A 140 -35.56 -1.94 12.22
C PHE A 140 -34.91 -1.19 11.05
N TYR A 141 -33.70 -0.65 11.23
CA TYR A 141 -32.95 -0.06 10.11
C TYR A 141 -32.58 -1.10 9.06
N GLU A 142 -32.24 -2.33 9.46
CA GLU A 142 -32.04 -3.45 8.53
C GLU A 142 -33.33 -3.72 7.71
N ILE A 143 -34.51 -3.72 8.33
CA ILE A 143 -35.79 -3.85 7.62
C ILE A 143 -35.97 -2.74 6.58
N VAL A 144 -35.68 -1.48 6.94
CA VAL A 144 -35.80 -0.33 6.01
C VAL A 144 -34.82 -0.46 4.83
N ALA A 145 -33.60 -0.94 5.08
CA ALA A 145 -32.56 -1.11 4.09
C ALA A 145 -32.83 -2.28 3.12
N TYR A 146 -33.21 -3.45 3.65
CA TYR A 146 -33.19 -4.72 2.93
C TYR A 146 -34.57 -5.23 2.50
N ALA A 147 -35.64 -4.89 3.20
CA ALA A 147 -36.98 -5.33 2.82
C ALA A 147 -37.45 -4.66 1.51
N PRO A 148 -38.47 -5.23 0.83
CA PRO A 148 -39.09 -4.57 -0.30
C PRO A 148 -39.61 -3.17 0.03
N GLN A 149 -39.45 -2.22 -0.90
CA GLN A 149 -39.80 -0.83 -0.60
C GLN A 149 -41.29 -0.63 -0.29
N TRP A 150 -42.17 -1.37 -0.96
CA TRP A 150 -43.61 -1.30 -0.68
C TRP A 150 -43.97 -1.77 0.75
N PHE A 151 -43.13 -2.64 1.34
CA PHE A 151 -43.30 -3.16 2.69
C PHE A 151 -42.81 -2.13 3.72
N MET A 152 -41.54 -1.71 3.63
CA MET A 152 -40.96 -0.79 4.61
C MET A 152 -41.66 0.58 4.65
N MET A 153 -42.19 1.05 3.50
CA MET A 153 -42.90 2.33 3.41
C MET A 153 -44.14 2.41 4.30
N GLN A 154 -44.68 1.28 4.77
CA GLN A 154 -45.79 1.29 5.72
C GLN A 154 -45.40 1.85 7.08
N PHE A 155 -44.11 1.85 7.43
CA PHE A 155 -43.61 2.15 8.78
C PHE A 155 -42.78 3.44 8.85
N VAL A 156 -42.19 3.88 7.74
CA VAL A 156 -41.29 5.06 7.68
C VAL A 156 -41.95 6.31 8.26
N ASP A 157 -43.16 6.66 7.82
CA ASP A 157 -43.86 7.87 8.29
C ASP A 157 -44.01 7.87 9.82
N GLN A 158 -44.40 6.73 10.39
CA GLN A 158 -44.57 6.60 11.84
C GLN A 158 -43.23 6.61 12.58
N ALA A 159 -42.17 6.04 11.99
CA ALA A 159 -40.83 6.09 12.54
C ALA A 159 -40.34 7.56 12.63
N VAL A 160 -40.52 8.34 11.56
CA VAL A 160 -40.20 9.78 11.53
C VAL A 160 -41.01 10.54 12.60
N VAL A 161 -42.33 10.35 12.64
CA VAL A 161 -43.20 11.04 13.62
C VAL A 161 -42.81 10.71 15.06
N SER A 162 -42.43 9.46 15.34
CA SER A 162 -42.07 9.02 16.70
C SER A 162 -40.82 9.70 17.25
N MET A 163 -39.94 10.26 16.40
CA MET A 163 -38.74 10.99 16.82
C MET A 163 -39.05 12.25 17.64
N LYS A 164 -40.26 12.80 17.50
CA LYS A 164 -40.75 13.93 18.31
C LYS A 164 -40.68 13.64 19.81
N HIS A 165 -40.77 12.37 20.24
CA HIS A 165 -40.76 11.98 21.65
C HIS A 165 -39.37 11.56 22.17
N ALA A 166 -38.36 11.44 21.29
CA ALA A 166 -37.01 11.02 21.66
C ALA A 166 -36.19 12.15 22.30
N LYS A 167 -35.14 11.79 23.05
CA LYS A 167 -34.20 12.78 23.61
C LYS A 167 -33.28 13.34 22.52
N PRO A 168 -32.74 14.57 22.68
CA PRO A 168 -31.94 15.21 21.63
C PRO A 168 -30.80 14.36 21.04
N TYR A 169 -29.96 13.73 21.87
CA TYR A 169 -28.86 12.88 21.37
C TYR A 169 -29.36 11.61 20.68
N GLU A 170 -30.41 10.97 21.22
CA GLU A 170 -31.04 9.79 20.61
C GLU A 170 -31.63 10.13 19.22
N ILE A 171 -32.13 11.37 19.02
CA ILE A 171 -32.62 11.81 17.71
C ILE A 171 -31.48 11.79 16.69
N LEU A 172 -30.28 12.26 17.05
CA LEU A 172 -29.14 12.31 16.12
C LEU A 172 -28.79 10.91 15.61
N ASP A 173 -28.66 9.95 16.52
CA ASP A 173 -28.32 8.56 16.17
C ASP A 173 -29.41 7.93 15.29
N ARG A 174 -30.68 8.13 15.65
CA ARG A 174 -31.83 7.56 14.93
C ARG A 174 -32.01 8.17 13.55
N VAL A 175 -31.85 9.49 13.43
CA VAL A 175 -31.91 10.20 12.15
C VAL A 175 -30.75 9.74 11.27
N GLU A 176 -29.52 9.69 11.81
CA GLU A 176 -28.35 9.21 11.07
C GLU A 176 -28.57 7.81 10.49
N ALA A 177 -28.95 6.85 11.33
CA ALA A 177 -29.12 5.47 10.92
C ALA A 177 -30.30 5.28 9.94
N LEU A 178 -31.44 5.92 10.20
CA LEU A 178 -32.62 5.80 9.34
C LEU A 178 -32.39 6.45 7.96
N SER A 179 -31.75 7.63 7.92
CA SER A 179 -31.37 8.28 6.66
C SER A 179 -30.44 7.40 5.83
N LYS A 180 -29.42 6.80 6.44
CA LYS A 180 -28.52 5.86 5.75
C LYS A 180 -29.27 4.64 5.22
N ALA A 181 -30.12 4.02 6.03
CA ALA A 181 -30.91 2.85 5.62
C ALA A 181 -31.85 3.16 4.44
N MET A 182 -32.54 4.31 4.48
CA MET A 182 -33.41 4.75 3.38
C MET A 182 -32.63 5.01 2.09
N TYR A 183 -31.47 5.69 2.19
CA TYR A 183 -30.62 5.96 1.03
C TYR A 183 -30.10 4.67 0.40
N TYR A 184 -29.59 3.76 1.24
CA TYR A 184 -29.16 2.44 0.83
C TYR A 184 -30.27 1.65 0.13
N SER A 185 -31.49 1.67 0.67
CA SER A 185 -32.66 1.04 0.06
C SER A 185 -32.96 1.58 -1.34
N ILE A 186 -32.83 2.89 -1.57
CA ILE A 186 -32.98 3.51 -2.90
C ILE A 186 -31.93 2.98 -3.86
N CYS A 187 -30.65 3.04 -3.47
CA CYS A 187 -29.53 2.63 -4.29
C CYS A 187 -29.55 1.14 -4.65
N ARG A 188 -29.87 0.28 -3.66
CA ARG A 188 -29.96 -1.18 -3.81
C ARG A 188 -31.05 -1.59 -4.81
N THR A 189 -32.19 -0.92 -4.77
CA THR A 189 -33.38 -1.29 -5.57
C THR A 189 -33.49 -0.53 -6.90
N ASP A 190 -32.42 0.16 -7.32
CA ASP A 190 -32.36 0.81 -8.63
C ASP A 190 -32.52 -0.21 -9.77
N ALA A 191 -33.48 0.06 -10.65
CA ALA A 191 -33.70 -0.68 -11.89
C ALA A 191 -34.34 0.25 -12.93
N ASP A 192 -34.03 0.02 -14.21
CA ASP A 192 -34.57 0.81 -15.33
C ASP A 192 -36.02 0.40 -15.67
N TRP A 193 -36.94 0.64 -14.75
CA TRP A 193 -38.35 0.29 -14.90
C TRP A 193 -39.00 0.98 -16.11
N LYS A 194 -38.43 2.08 -16.61
CA LYS A 194 -38.95 2.76 -17.81
C LYS A 194 -38.87 1.86 -19.05
N LYS A 195 -37.85 1.01 -19.14
CA LYS A 195 -37.70 0.00 -20.20
C LYS A 195 -38.49 -1.28 -19.95
N VAL A 196 -38.72 -1.62 -18.68
CA VAL A 196 -39.34 -2.89 -18.26
C VAL A 196 -40.86 -2.80 -18.18
N ASP A 197 -41.39 -1.86 -17.39
CA ASP A 197 -42.82 -1.71 -17.13
C ASP A 197 -43.16 -0.27 -16.71
N ARG A 198 -43.93 0.43 -17.57
CA ARG A 198 -44.34 1.82 -17.35
C ARG A 198 -45.15 2.02 -16.06
N ASN A 199 -45.99 1.06 -15.67
CA ASN A 199 -46.79 1.18 -14.46
C ASN A 199 -45.91 1.06 -13.22
N ARG A 200 -44.97 0.09 -13.20
CA ARG A 200 -43.97 -0.03 -12.14
C ARG A 200 -43.04 1.19 -12.08
N PHE A 201 -42.71 1.79 -13.23
CA PHE A 201 -41.95 3.04 -13.25
C PHE A 201 -42.67 4.18 -12.52
N VAL A 202 -43.96 4.41 -12.80
CA VAL A 202 -44.74 5.47 -12.12
C VAL A 202 -44.84 5.21 -10.62
N GLU A 203 -45.10 3.97 -10.22
CA GLU A 203 -45.16 3.58 -8.82
C GLU A 203 -43.82 3.76 -8.10
N ARG A 204 -42.73 3.37 -8.76
CA ARG A 204 -41.37 3.59 -8.28
C ARG A 204 -41.09 5.08 -8.07
N GLN A 205 -41.44 5.94 -9.02
CA GLN A 205 -41.27 7.38 -8.89
C GLN A 205 -42.06 7.97 -7.70
N ARG A 206 -43.29 7.51 -7.46
CA ARG A 206 -44.06 7.90 -6.25
C ARG A 206 -43.39 7.45 -4.96
N THR A 207 -42.84 6.23 -4.95
CA THR A 207 -42.12 5.68 -3.79
C THR A 207 -40.86 6.49 -3.49
N LEU A 208 -40.07 6.82 -4.52
CA LEU A 208 -38.90 7.68 -4.39
C LEU A 208 -39.27 9.09 -3.91
N GLY A 209 -40.39 9.65 -4.38
CA GLY A 209 -40.90 10.93 -3.90
C GLY A 209 -41.21 10.92 -2.40
N LYS A 210 -41.93 9.90 -1.92
CA LYS A 210 -42.23 9.76 -0.48
C LYS A 210 -40.98 9.54 0.38
N LEU A 211 -40.01 8.78 -0.12
CA LEU A 211 -38.73 8.59 0.56
C LEU A 211 -37.94 9.90 0.64
N TYR A 212 -37.96 10.70 -0.42
CA TYR A 212 -37.40 12.05 -0.41
C TYR A 212 -38.11 12.93 0.64
N ASP A 213 -39.44 12.95 0.67
CA ASP A 213 -40.21 13.74 1.64
C ASP A 213 -39.89 13.32 3.09
N SER A 214 -39.78 12.01 3.33
CA SER A 214 -39.38 11.45 4.63
C SER A 214 -37.96 11.86 5.01
N MET A 215 -37.02 11.85 4.06
CA MET A 215 -35.65 12.32 4.27
C MET A 215 -35.63 13.81 4.65
N MET A 216 -36.44 14.64 3.99
CA MET A 216 -36.54 16.06 4.31
C MET A 216 -37.06 16.31 5.73
N GLU A 217 -38.08 15.56 6.16
CA GLU A 217 -38.60 15.68 7.53
C GLU A 217 -37.57 15.18 8.56
N LEU A 218 -36.77 14.16 8.24
CA LEU A 218 -35.64 13.75 9.08
C LEU A 218 -34.59 14.85 9.20
N LEU A 219 -34.22 15.48 8.07
CA LEU A 219 -33.22 16.54 8.07
C LEU A 219 -33.68 17.76 8.87
N ARG A 220 -34.98 18.02 8.95
CA ARG A 220 -35.55 19.10 9.77
C ARG A 220 -35.07 19.09 11.22
N HIS A 221 -34.73 17.93 11.78
CA HIS A 221 -34.16 17.82 13.13
C HIS A 221 -32.79 18.50 13.29
N PHE A 222 -32.06 18.74 12.20
CA PHE A 222 -30.82 19.52 12.19
C PHE A 222 -31.06 21.01 11.92
N HIS A 223 -31.97 21.35 10.99
CA HIS A 223 -32.21 22.75 10.60
C HIS A 223 -33.09 23.52 11.59
N THR A 224 -34.13 22.88 12.13
CA THR A 224 -35.09 23.50 13.04
C THR A 224 -35.36 22.54 14.20
N PRO A 225 -34.39 22.33 15.09
CA PRO A 225 -34.59 21.48 16.25
C PRO A 225 -35.68 22.07 17.16
N ASP A 226 -36.40 21.19 17.86
CA ASP A 226 -37.43 21.59 18.82
C ASP A 226 -36.79 22.26 20.04
N MET A 227 -36.77 23.59 20.04
CA MET A 227 -36.10 24.42 21.05
C MET A 227 -36.62 24.16 22.48
N ALA A 228 -37.86 23.68 22.64
CA ALA A 228 -38.41 23.30 23.94
C ALA A 228 -37.57 22.21 24.63
N LYS A 229 -36.92 21.33 23.86
CA LYS A 229 -36.05 20.27 24.39
C LYS A 229 -34.72 20.80 24.96
N PHE A 230 -34.40 22.06 24.70
CA PHE A 230 -33.11 22.68 25.03
C PHE A 230 -33.21 23.84 26.03
N GLU A 231 -34.42 24.21 26.47
CA GLU A 231 -34.67 25.41 27.33
C GLU A 231 -33.81 25.46 28.61
N ARG A 232 -33.36 24.30 29.13
CA ARG A 232 -32.56 24.19 30.36
C ARG A 232 -31.07 23.90 30.12
N TRP A 233 -30.59 23.98 28.89
CA TRP A 233 -29.21 23.64 28.57
C TRP A 233 -28.30 24.86 28.69
N SER A 234 -27.14 24.66 29.31
CA SER A 234 -26.05 25.64 29.28
C SER A 234 -25.53 25.84 27.85
N SER A 235 -24.93 27.00 27.56
CA SER A 235 -24.23 27.26 26.30
C SER A 235 -23.20 26.16 25.95
N LEU A 236 -22.38 25.69 26.90
CA LEU A 236 -21.39 24.62 26.67
C LEU A 236 -22.04 23.30 26.21
N ARG A 237 -23.11 22.86 26.90
CA ARG A 237 -23.89 21.68 26.51
C ARG A 237 -24.50 21.84 25.12
N MET A 238 -24.95 23.05 24.76
CA MET A 238 -25.45 23.36 23.43
C MET A 238 -24.33 23.28 22.38
N HIS A 239 -23.15 23.83 22.66
CA HIS A 239 -21.98 23.69 21.78
C HIS A 239 -21.60 22.22 21.57
N ARG A 240 -21.57 21.41 22.64
CA ARG A 240 -21.34 19.96 22.54
C ARG A 240 -22.33 19.31 21.60
N TYR A 241 -23.63 19.54 21.79
CA TYR A 241 -24.67 18.96 20.95
C TYR A 241 -24.58 19.39 19.49
N LYS A 242 -24.33 20.68 19.21
CA LYS A 242 -24.12 21.16 17.84
C LYS A 242 -22.97 20.43 17.14
N GLY A 243 -21.89 20.11 17.88
CA GLY A 243 -20.78 19.31 17.35
C GLY A 243 -21.21 17.88 17.00
N PHE A 244 -21.92 17.19 17.89
CA PHE A 244 -22.46 15.86 17.59
C PHE A 244 -23.48 15.88 16.43
N ALA A 245 -24.30 16.92 16.33
CA ALA A 245 -25.24 17.09 15.23
C ALA A 245 -24.53 17.29 13.89
N LEU A 246 -23.49 18.12 13.85
CA LEU A 246 -22.66 18.31 12.66
C LEU A 246 -21.92 17.04 12.28
N LYS A 247 -21.35 16.32 13.25
CA LYS A 247 -20.72 15.00 13.03
C LYS A 247 -21.70 13.99 12.44
N ALA A 248 -22.91 13.87 12.99
CA ALA A 248 -23.94 12.98 12.48
C ALA A 248 -24.32 13.34 11.03
N LEU A 249 -24.45 14.64 10.72
CA LEU A 249 -24.75 15.10 9.37
C LEU A 249 -23.61 14.81 8.38
N PHE A 250 -22.35 15.01 8.76
CA PHE A 250 -21.20 14.58 7.96
C PHE A 250 -21.21 13.07 7.72
N ASN A 251 -21.51 12.27 8.73
CA ASN A 251 -21.62 10.82 8.60
C ASN A 251 -22.71 10.40 7.61
N ILE A 252 -23.88 11.07 7.61
CA ILE A 252 -24.94 10.83 6.62
C ILE A 252 -24.45 11.20 5.23
N VAL A 253 -23.93 12.42 5.06
CA VAL A 253 -23.46 12.94 3.77
C VAL A 253 -22.40 12.01 3.19
N LEU A 254 -21.31 11.75 3.92
CA LEU A 254 -20.21 10.92 3.43
C LEU A 254 -20.66 9.49 3.07
N HIS A 255 -21.57 8.90 3.85
CA HIS A 255 -22.11 7.57 3.54
C HIS A 255 -22.96 7.57 2.26
N CYS A 256 -23.86 8.55 2.11
CA CYS A 256 -24.70 8.67 0.91
C CYS A 256 -23.86 8.93 -0.35
N TRP A 257 -22.82 9.77 -0.23
CA TRP A 257 -21.90 10.08 -1.32
C TRP A 257 -21.04 8.87 -1.71
N ASP A 258 -20.58 8.09 -0.74
CA ASP A 258 -19.85 6.85 -1.00
C ASP A 258 -20.71 5.85 -1.78
N LEU A 259 -21.97 5.63 -1.37
CA LEU A 259 -22.90 4.79 -2.12
C LEU A 259 -23.26 5.34 -3.51
N TYR A 260 -23.29 6.66 -3.64
CA TYR A 260 -23.59 7.32 -4.92
C TYR A 260 -22.45 7.18 -5.92
N LEU A 261 -21.20 7.33 -5.48
CA LEU A 261 -20.00 7.29 -6.33
C LEU A 261 -19.45 5.87 -6.53
N ASN A 262 -19.43 5.05 -5.47
CA ASN A 262 -18.79 3.73 -5.45
C ASN A 262 -19.81 2.59 -5.54
N ARG A 263 -20.36 2.41 -6.75
CA ARG A 263 -21.42 1.43 -7.01
C ARG A 263 -20.98 -0.04 -6.90
N SER A 264 -19.68 -0.32 -6.86
CA SER A 264 -19.15 -1.70 -6.78
C SER A 264 -19.32 -2.37 -5.41
N LEU A 265 -19.73 -1.61 -4.38
CA LEU A 265 -19.79 -2.07 -2.99
C LEU A 265 -21.15 -2.67 -2.57
N PHE A 266 -22.09 -2.92 -3.50
CA PHE A 266 -23.39 -3.54 -3.16
C PHE A 266 -23.27 -5.05 -2.99
N GLU A 267 -22.45 -5.49 -2.05
CA GLU A 267 -22.53 -6.86 -1.53
C GLU A 267 -23.59 -6.88 -0.42
N VAL A 268 -24.58 -7.75 -0.58
CA VAL A 268 -25.61 -7.98 0.44
C VAL A 268 -25.17 -9.19 1.24
N ASP A 269 -25.00 -9.02 2.55
CA ASP A 269 -24.70 -10.13 3.46
C ASP A 269 -25.82 -11.20 3.32
N PRO A 270 -25.47 -12.48 3.08
CA PRO A 270 -26.45 -13.57 3.01
C PRO A 270 -27.43 -13.61 4.18
N LYS A 271 -27.02 -13.20 5.39
CA LYS A 271 -27.88 -13.16 6.59
C LYS A 271 -29.08 -12.21 6.45
N MET A 272 -28.99 -11.24 5.55
CA MET A 272 -30.09 -10.30 5.27
C MET A 272 -31.23 -10.97 4.47
N ALA A 273 -31.06 -12.23 4.04
CA ALA A 273 -32.08 -13.01 3.36
C ALA A 273 -33.40 -13.13 4.15
N ILE A 274 -33.36 -13.03 5.48
CA ILE A 274 -34.55 -12.99 6.34
C ILE A 274 -35.53 -11.87 5.95
N TYR A 275 -35.05 -10.79 5.34
CA TYR A 275 -35.86 -9.64 4.91
C TYR A 275 -36.39 -9.77 3.48
N GLN A 276 -36.17 -10.90 2.80
CA GLN A 276 -36.76 -11.17 1.49
C GLN A 276 -38.21 -11.59 1.64
N ILE A 277 -39.13 -10.76 1.12
CA ILE A 277 -40.57 -10.96 1.25
C ILE A 277 -41.18 -11.11 -0.16
N MET A 278 -42.09 -12.07 -0.35
CA MET A 278 -42.81 -12.35 -1.61
C MET A 278 -41.92 -12.66 -2.82
N ASP A 279 -40.78 -13.35 -2.61
CA ASP A 279 -39.79 -13.70 -3.65
C ASP A 279 -39.21 -12.51 -4.42
N GLU A 280 -39.39 -11.27 -3.94
CA GLU A 280 -38.60 -10.13 -4.40
C GLU A 280 -37.17 -10.30 -3.90
N LYS A 281 -36.37 -11.05 -4.66
CA LYS A 281 -34.94 -11.22 -4.44
C LYS A 281 -34.32 -9.82 -4.29
N HIS A 282 -33.45 -9.64 -3.30
CA HIS A 282 -32.56 -8.48 -3.29
C HIS A 282 -31.86 -8.49 -4.64
N VAL A 283 -32.08 -7.48 -5.49
CA VAL A 283 -31.61 -7.47 -6.87
C VAL A 283 -30.13 -7.87 -6.89
N PRO A 284 -29.77 -9.12 -7.26
CA PRO A 284 -28.37 -9.49 -7.36
C PRO A 284 -27.93 -8.84 -8.67
N ARG A 285 -27.14 -7.77 -8.57
CA ARG A 285 -26.52 -7.20 -9.76
C ARG A 285 -25.52 -8.22 -10.27
N GLN A 286 -25.90 -9.01 -11.27
CA GLN A 286 -24.95 -9.82 -12.02
C GLN A 286 -23.94 -8.92 -12.75
N GLU A 287 -24.36 -7.71 -13.11
CA GLU A 287 -23.52 -6.63 -13.62
C GLU A 287 -23.91 -5.33 -12.91
N ILE A 288 -22.92 -4.60 -12.40
CA ILE A 288 -23.11 -3.28 -11.78
C ILE A 288 -23.11 -2.26 -12.92
N PRO A 289 -24.24 -1.63 -13.29
CA PRO A 289 -24.25 -0.66 -14.38
C PRO A 289 -23.41 0.56 -14.03
N GLU A 290 -22.79 1.21 -15.01
CA GLU A 290 -21.90 2.38 -14.78
C GLU A 290 -22.64 3.58 -14.16
N ALA A 291 -23.95 3.71 -14.36
CA ALA A 291 -24.76 4.83 -13.84
C ALA A 291 -26.14 4.38 -13.34
N TYR A 292 -26.68 5.11 -12.36
CA TYR A 292 -28.06 4.93 -11.89
C TYR A 292 -29.07 5.17 -13.03
N SER A 293 -30.22 4.50 -12.96
CA SER A 293 -31.31 4.81 -13.90
C SER A 293 -31.73 6.27 -13.77
N THR A 294 -32.10 6.93 -14.88
CA THR A 294 -32.42 8.37 -14.90
C THR A 294 -33.44 8.79 -13.85
N GLY A 295 -34.42 7.91 -13.56
CA GLY A 295 -35.44 8.18 -12.56
C GLY A 295 -34.93 8.11 -11.11
N THR A 296 -34.02 7.18 -10.81
CA THR A 296 -33.39 7.06 -9.49
C THR A 296 -32.34 8.17 -9.31
N ASP A 297 -31.51 8.38 -10.33
CA ASP A 297 -30.45 9.39 -10.33
C ASP A 297 -30.98 10.80 -10.02
N SER A 298 -32.09 11.19 -10.67
CA SER A 298 -32.75 12.47 -10.42
C SER A 298 -33.19 12.65 -8.95
N HIS A 299 -33.64 11.58 -8.29
CA HIS A 299 -34.03 11.63 -6.88
C HIS A 299 -32.81 11.62 -5.95
N LEU A 300 -31.80 10.81 -6.24
CA LEU A 300 -30.54 10.79 -5.48
C LEU A 300 -29.87 12.17 -5.52
N MET A 301 -29.86 12.83 -6.68
CA MET A 301 -29.36 14.20 -6.81
C MET A 301 -30.13 15.21 -5.95
N LYS A 302 -31.46 15.12 -5.91
CA LYS A 302 -32.29 15.98 -5.03
C LYS A 302 -31.97 15.73 -3.55
N ILE A 303 -31.81 14.47 -3.15
CA ILE A 303 -31.43 14.09 -1.78
C ILE A 303 -30.03 14.64 -1.46
N ASN A 304 -29.04 14.38 -2.31
CA ASN A 304 -27.66 14.84 -2.11
C ASN A 304 -27.58 16.36 -1.99
N ASN A 305 -28.28 17.11 -2.85
CA ASN A 305 -28.36 18.57 -2.73
C ASN A 305 -29.02 19.00 -1.42
N SER A 306 -30.07 18.31 -0.98
CA SER A 306 -30.73 18.63 0.30
C SER A 306 -29.84 18.34 1.50
N LEU A 307 -29.07 17.26 1.46
CA LEU A 307 -28.05 16.94 2.47
C LEU A 307 -26.95 18.00 2.53
N LEU A 308 -26.47 18.48 1.37
CA LEU A 308 -25.47 19.55 1.33
C LEU A 308 -26.03 20.90 1.79
N ASN A 309 -27.29 21.22 1.49
CA ASN A 309 -27.99 22.39 2.03
C ASN A 309 -28.15 22.30 3.55
N ALA A 310 -28.47 21.11 4.08
CA ALA A 310 -28.50 20.85 5.51
C ALA A 310 -27.14 21.11 6.14
N LEU A 311 -26.10 20.55 5.55
CA LEU A 311 -24.73 20.70 6.03
C LEU A 311 -24.31 22.16 6.01
N GLN A 312 -24.60 22.89 4.93
CA GLN A 312 -24.28 24.30 4.80
C GLN A 312 -24.91 25.13 5.93
N ASN A 313 -26.19 24.92 6.23
CA ASN A 313 -26.87 25.64 7.32
C ASN A 313 -26.21 25.38 8.67
N VAL A 314 -25.91 24.12 8.99
CA VAL A 314 -25.27 23.77 10.27
C VAL A 314 -23.83 24.27 10.35
N VAL A 315 -23.08 24.25 9.24
CA VAL A 315 -21.70 24.78 9.18
C VAL A 315 -21.68 26.29 9.38
N MET A 316 -22.63 27.04 8.82
CA MET A 316 -22.73 28.48 9.05
C MET A 316 -23.02 28.84 10.52
N ASP A 317 -23.63 27.93 11.27
CA ASP A 317 -23.93 28.11 12.70
C ASP A 317 -22.74 27.77 13.62
N VAL A 318 -21.61 27.32 13.06
CA VAL A 318 -20.39 27.01 13.82
C VAL A 318 -19.71 28.32 14.24
N THR A 319 -19.50 28.46 15.54
CA THR A 319 -18.78 29.60 16.15
C THR A 319 -17.36 29.18 16.51
N VAL A 320 -16.43 30.13 16.55
CA VAL A 320 -15.04 29.88 16.95
C VAL A 320 -14.96 29.24 18.34
N ASP A 321 -15.70 29.77 19.32
CA ASP A 321 -15.74 29.23 20.69
C ASP A 321 -16.28 27.79 20.72
N GLY A 322 -17.32 27.50 19.94
CA GLY A 322 -17.86 26.15 19.82
C GLY A 322 -16.86 25.18 19.18
N PHE A 323 -16.17 25.61 18.13
CA PHE A 323 -15.18 24.79 17.43
C PHE A 323 -13.95 24.53 18.29
N MET A 324 -13.47 25.51 19.06
CA MET A 324 -12.36 25.36 20.01
C MET A 324 -12.74 24.42 21.15
N TYR A 325 -13.95 24.57 21.71
CA TYR A 325 -14.45 23.67 22.76
C TYR A 325 -14.50 22.20 22.31
N TRP A 326 -14.75 21.91 21.02
CA TRP A 326 -14.75 20.53 20.51
C TRP A 326 -13.38 19.86 20.52
N ALA A 327 -12.29 20.62 20.66
CA ALA A 327 -10.95 20.05 20.82
C ALA A 327 -10.81 19.33 22.17
N ASP A 328 -11.57 19.76 23.18
CA ASP A 328 -11.55 19.19 24.54
C ASP A 328 -12.58 18.07 24.74
N VAL A 329 -13.31 17.69 23.69
CA VAL A 329 -14.33 16.63 23.74
C VAL A 329 -13.78 15.35 23.11
N ASP A 330 -13.35 14.41 23.95
CA ASP A 330 -12.92 13.09 23.51
C ASP A 330 -14.09 12.23 23.03
N LEU A 331 -13.92 11.52 21.91
CA LEU A 331 -14.91 10.57 21.37
C LEU A 331 -14.73 9.13 21.88
N PHE A 332 -13.54 8.79 22.37
CA PHE A 332 -13.19 7.46 22.86
C PHE A 332 -12.62 7.54 24.27
N GLU A 333 -13.28 6.92 25.25
CA GLU A 333 -12.83 6.86 26.65
C GLU A 333 -12.14 5.52 27.03
N GLN A 334 -12.05 4.53 26.13
CA GLN A 334 -11.49 3.20 26.43
C GLN A 334 -10.35 2.81 25.49
N GLU A 335 -9.12 3.09 25.92
CA GLU A 335 -7.95 3.18 25.04
C GLU A 335 -6.93 2.03 25.08
N GLU A 336 -6.92 1.12 26.05
CA GLU A 336 -5.73 0.27 26.19
C GLU A 336 -5.76 -1.03 25.35
N ALA A 337 -6.93 -1.52 24.93
CA ALA A 337 -7.04 -2.84 24.30
C ALA A 337 -7.10 -2.83 22.75
N SER A 338 -7.49 -1.72 22.12
CA SER A 338 -7.80 -1.70 20.66
C SER A 338 -6.80 -0.93 19.79
N GLY A 339 -5.82 -0.26 20.38
CA GLY A 339 -4.81 0.51 19.64
C GLY A 339 -5.38 1.69 18.83
N LYS A 340 -6.63 2.12 19.10
CA LYS A 340 -7.25 3.28 18.48
C LYS A 340 -6.90 4.54 19.26
N GLU A 341 -6.34 5.52 18.57
CA GLU A 341 -5.90 6.83 19.11
C GLU A 341 -7.08 7.65 19.66
N LYS A 342 -6.89 8.42 20.75
CA LYS A 342 -7.79 9.51 21.15
C LYS A 342 -8.11 10.39 19.95
N GLN A 343 -9.37 10.37 19.52
CA GLN A 343 -9.89 11.28 18.51
C GLN A 343 -10.83 12.27 19.18
N THR A 344 -10.56 13.55 19.00
CA THR A 344 -11.42 14.61 19.52
C THR A 344 -12.59 14.87 18.55
N LEU A 345 -13.68 15.46 19.06
CA LEU A 345 -14.84 15.82 18.23
C LEU A 345 -14.45 16.81 17.13
N GLN A 346 -13.54 17.75 17.42
CA GLN A 346 -13.02 18.70 16.44
C GLN A 346 -12.27 17.99 15.30
N GLN A 347 -11.39 17.04 15.64
CA GLN A 347 -10.64 16.27 14.64
C GLN A 347 -11.58 15.47 13.74
N ALA A 348 -12.54 14.75 14.32
CA ALA A 348 -13.50 13.95 13.55
C ALA A 348 -14.33 14.80 12.57
N ILE A 349 -14.78 15.98 13.00
CA ILE A 349 -15.51 16.92 12.14
C ILE A 349 -14.58 17.50 11.07
N GLY A 350 -13.38 17.93 11.45
CA GLY A 350 -12.44 18.57 10.52
C GLY A 350 -11.93 17.63 9.43
N GLU A 351 -11.61 16.39 9.77
CA GLU A 351 -11.22 15.36 8.81
C GLU A 351 -12.40 15.00 7.88
N SER A 352 -13.62 14.93 8.41
CA SER A 352 -14.83 14.70 7.60
C SER A 352 -15.09 15.85 6.62
N ALA A 353 -14.89 17.10 7.06
CA ALA A 353 -15.00 18.29 6.22
C ALA A 353 -13.92 18.29 5.12
N TYR A 354 -12.68 17.94 5.45
CA TYR A 354 -11.61 17.80 4.47
C TYR A 354 -11.91 16.72 3.44
N LYS A 355 -12.35 15.52 3.88
CA LYS A 355 -12.73 14.42 2.98
C LYS A 355 -13.84 14.84 2.03
N LEU A 356 -14.88 15.51 2.53
CA LEU A 356 -15.97 15.98 1.68
C LEU A 356 -15.51 17.07 0.69
N CYS A 357 -14.61 17.97 1.10
CA CYS A 357 -14.02 18.96 0.19
C CYS A 357 -13.36 18.29 -1.01
N GLU A 358 -12.54 17.26 -0.79
CA GLU A 358 -11.85 16.56 -1.89
C GLU A 358 -12.85 15.86 -2.82
N ILE A 359 -13.82 15.13 -2.25
CA ILE A 359 -14.89 14.47 -3.03
C ILE A 359 -15.63 15.47 -3.92
N LEU A 360 -16.01 16.64 -3.39
CA LEU A 360 -16.76 17.65 -4.13
C LEU A 360 -15.90 18.41 -5.16
N LYS A 361 -14.58 18.55 -4.94
CA LYS A 361 -13.66 19.16 -5.93
C LYS A 361 -13.42 18.25 -7.13
N GLU A 362 -13.28 16.95 -6.89
CA GLU A 362 -13.07 15.94 -7.94
C GLU A 362 -14.32 15.80 -8.82
N ASN A 363 -15.51 15.93 -8.23
CA ASN A 363 -16.79 15.76 -8.92
C ASN A 363 -17.37 17.08 -9.48
N LYS A 364 -16.95 17.46 -10.69
CA LYS A 364 -17.40 18.70 -11.37
C LYS A 364 -18.91 18.81 -11.60
N VAL A 365 -19.64 17.70 -11.59
CA VAL A 365 -21.09 17.65 -11.85
C VAL A 365 -21.91 18.16 -10.65
N CYS A 366 -21.33 18.19 -9.44
CA CYS A 366 -22.03 18.52 -8.21
C CYS A 366 -21.32 19.62 -7.42
N GLN A 367 -21.12 20.78 -8.04
CA GLN A 367 -20.65 21.96 -7.34
C GLN A 367 -21.73 22.52 -6.42
N HIS A 368 -21.40 22.73 -5.14
CA HIS A 368 -22.30 23.27 -4.12
C HIS A 368 -21.61 24.38 -3.34
N ASP A 369 -22.35 25.40 -2.90
CA ASP A 369 -21.78 26.57 -2.21
C ASP A 369 -21.11 26.24 -0.87
N VAL A 370 -21.45 25.08 -0.28
CA VAL A 370 -20.83 24.55 0.94
C VAL A 370 -19.31 24.36 0.78
N LEU A 371 -18.82 24.13 -0.45
CA LEU A 371 -17.38 24.06 -0.77
C LEU A 371 -16.60 25.32 -0.36
N LYS A 372 -17.24 26.48 -0.36
CA LYS A 372 -16.60 27.74 0.06
C LYS A 372 -16.48 27.85 1.57
N GLN A 373 -17.30 27.11 2.31
CA GLN A 373 -17.43 27.22 3.77
C GLN A 373 -16.68 26.11 4.50
N LEU A 374 -16.67 24.88 3.96
CA LEU A 374 -15.97 23.73 4.57
C LEU A 374 -14.48 23.99 4.90
N PRO A 375 -13.68 24.72 4.09
CA PRO A 375 -12.29 25.00 4.43
C PRO A 375 -12.08 25.73 5.76
N SER A 376 -13.10 26.45 6.27
CA SER A 376 -13.00 27.16 7.55
C SER A 376 -12.96 26.23 8.77
N ILE A 377 -13.45 24.99 8.62
CA ILE A 377 -13.49 23.98 9.69
C ILE A 377 -12.73 22.70 9.31
N ALA A 378 -12.18 22.62 8.10
CA ALA A 378 -11.49 21.44 7.59
C ALA A 378 -10.11 21.27 8.23
N LEU A 379 -9.82 20.04 8.64
CA LEU A 379 -8.52 19.62 9.14
C LEU A 379 -8.00 18.50 8.25
N ARG A 380 -6.80 18.69 7.69
CA ARG A 380 -6.17 17.64 6.90
C ARG A 380 -5.86 16.44 7.81
N PRO A 381 -6.32 15.22 7.48
CA PRO A 381 -5.96 14.04 8.25
C PRO A 381 -4.44 13.83 8.21
N ARG A 382 -3.85 13.52 9.36
CA ARG A 382 -2.41 13.21 9.44
C ARG A 382 -2.12 11.93 8.66
N SER A 383 -1.08 11.96 7.83
CA SER A 383 -0.63 10.76 7.11
C SER A 383 -0.13 9.70 8.08
N GLN A 384 -0.16 8.42 7.70
CA GLN A 384 0.40 7.34 8.52
C GLN A 384 1.87 7.56 8.87
N ALA A 385 2.63 8.19 7.96
CA ALA A 385 4.03 8.58 8.19
C ALA A 385 4.15 9.68 9.25
N GLU A 386 3.32 10.72 9.20
CA GLU A 386 3.27 11.77 10.24
C GLU A 386 2.86 11.19 11.59
N LYS A 387 1.90 10.26 11.61
CA LYS A 387 1.52 9.53 12.83
C LYS A 387 2.66 8.70 13.38
N ALA A 388 3.45 8.05 12.52
CA ALA A 388 4.62 7.28 12.94
C ALA A 388 5.71 8.15 13.59
N MET A 389 5.88 9.40 13.12
CA MET A 389 6.84 10.33 13.70
C MET A 389 6.53 10.69 15.17
N ASP A 390 5.23 10.80 15.51
CA ASP A 390 4.78 11.19 16.86
C ASP A 390 4.84 10.04 17.90
N LEU A 391 5.04 8.79 17.46
CA LEU A 391 5.07 7.63 18.35
C LEU A 391 6.33 7.62 19.23
N THR A 392 6.23 7.12 20.45
CA THR A 392 7.43 6.84 21.27
C THR A 392 8.20 5.63 20.71
N MET A 393 9.47 5.46 21.09
CA MET A 393 10.28 4.32 20.59
C MET A 393 9.62 2.98 20.92
N GLY A 394 9.17 2.79 22.16
CA GLY A 394 8.48 1.57 22.58
C GLY A 394 7.17 1.33 21.82
N ALA A 395 6.42 2.38 21.48
CA ALA A 395 5.20 2.25 20.69
C ALA A 395 5.49 1.88 19.22
N LEU A 396 6.59 2.38 18.64
CA LEU A 396 7.07 1.97 17.31
C LEU A 396 7.47 0.50 17.28
N MET A 397 8.26 0.05 18.27
CA MET A 397 8.69 -1.34 18.37
C MET A 397 7.48 -2.29 18.51
N ALA A 398 6.55 -1.97 19.42
CA ALA A 398 5.33 -2.75 19.59
C ALA A 398 4.45 -2.76 18.33
N LYS A 399 4.37 -1.65 17.58
CA LYS A 399 3.65 -1.63 16.30
C LYS A 399 4.36 -2.45 15.23
N LEU A 400 5.68 -2.41 15.17
CA LEU A 400 6.45 -3.18 14.19
C LEU A 400 6.23 -4.70 14.37
N GLU A 401 6.14 -5.16 15.61
CA GLU A 401 5.90 -6.57 15.94
C GLU A 401 4.45 -7.01 15.70
N ARG A 402 3.47 -6.15 15.98
CA ARG A 402 2.04 -6.48 15.84
C ARG A 402 1.53 -6.39 14.40
N THR A 403 2.12 -5.52 13.60
CA THR A 403 1.67 -5.25 12.23
C THR A 403 2.08 -6.39 11.31
N LYS A 404 1.14 -6.94 10.54
CA LYS A 404 1.42 -8.03 9.59
C LYS A 404 1.75 -7.54 8.18
N GLU A 405 1.26 -6.37 7.81
CA GLU A 405 1.41 -5.83 6.46
C GLU A 405 2.83 -5.27 6.24
N ILE A 406 3.52 -5.78 5.22
CA ILE A 406 4.93 -5.48 4.95
C ILE A 406 5.16 -3.98 4.70
N PHE A 407 4.24 -3.32 3.99
CA PHE A 407 4.37 -1.89 3.67
C PHE A 407 4.32 -1.02 4.93
N GLU A 408 3.34 -1.26 5.81
CA GLU A 408 3.23 -0.55 7.09
C GLU A 408 4.41 -0.89 8.03
N ARG A 409 4.81 -2.17 8.11
CA ARG A 409 6.01 -2.57 8.87
C ARG A 409 7.26 -1.83 8.39
N LYS A 410 7.48 -1.76 7.07
CA LYS A 410 8.62 -1.03 6.48
C LYS A 410 8.58 0.46 6.80
N MET A 411 7.40 1.07 6.84
CA MET A 411 7.23 2.47 7.25
C MET A 411 7.69 2.69 8.70
N TYR A 412 7.17 1.89 9.65
CA TYR A 412 7.57 2.00 11.06
C TYR A 412 9.06 1.69 11.27
N PHE A 413 9.59 0.71 10.54
CA PHE A 413 11.01 0.36 10.56
C PHE A 413 11.91 1.51 10.08
N ASN A 414 11.56 2.15 8.97
CA ASN A 414 12.30 3.29 8.43
C ASN A 414 12.27 4.50 9.39
N GLU A 415 11.12 4.75 10.03
CA GLU A 415 11.00 5.83 11.01
C GLU A 415 11.78 5.53 12.29
N MET A 416 11.83 4.27 12.73
CA MET A 416 12.71 3.84 13.82
C MET A 416 14.17 4.17 13.48
N ILE A 417 14.69 3.67 12.36
CA ILE A 417 16.08 3.90 11.92
C ILE A 417 16.41 5.40 11.77
N ARG A 418 15.43 6.23 11.40
CA ARG A 418 15.61 7.68 11.32
C ARG A 418 15.98 8.35 12.64
N ARG A 419 15.66 7.73 13.79
CA ARG A 419 15.97 8.25 15.13
C ARG A 419 17.46 8.12 15.51
N GLY A 420 18.29 7.49 14.67
CA GLY A 420 19.74 7.56 14.74
C GLY A 420 20.30 7.01 16.05
N ALA A 421 20.97 7.87 16.83
CA ALA A 421 21.68 7.49 18.06
C ALA A 421 20.79 6.76 19.08
N ALA A 422 19.51 7.13 19.20
CA ALA A 422 18.57 6.47 20.10
C ALA A 422 18.27 5.00 19.73
N VAL A 423 18.61 4.58 18.51
CA VAL A 423 18.44 3.22 18.00
C VAL A 423 19.79 2.51 17.93
N PHE A 424 20.79 3.15 17.33
CA PHE A 424 22.07 2.51 17.07
C PHE A 424 22.94 2.33 18.33
N GLY A 425 22.70 3.14 19.38
CA GLY A 425 23.31 2.96 20.70
C GLY A 425 22.48 2.12 21.66
N ASN A 426 21.45 1.41 21.19
CA ASN A 426 20.56 0.60 22.03
C ASN A 426 20.55 -0.87 21.56
N SER A 427 20.98 -1.78 22.42
CA SER A 427 21.13 -3.21 22.10
C SER A 427 19.83 -3.91 21.71
N GLU A 428 18.70 -3.56 22.33
CA GLU A 428 17.36 -4.08 22.04
C GLU A 428 16.88 -3.64 20.65
N CYS A 429 17.14 -2.38 20.30
CA CYS A 429 16.86 -1.84 18.97
C CYS A 429 17.70 -2.52 17.88
N LEU A 430 18.98 -2.81 18.17
CA LEU A 430 19.85 -3.55 17.26
C LEU A 430 19.38 -5.00 17.07
N ASP A 431 18.88 -5.67 18.12
CA ASP A 431 18.26 -6.99 17.99
C ASP A 431 17.02 -6.95 17.10
N LEU A 432 16.17 -5.95 17.29
CA LEU A 432 14.98 -5.78 16.48
C LEU A 432 15.32 -5.52 15.00
N ILE A 433 16.39 -4.76 14.72
CA ILE A 433 16.93 -4.61 13.36
C ILE A 433 17.37 -5.97 12.79
N GLY A 434 18.10 -6.76 13.58
CA GLY A 434 18.56 -8.10 13.18
C GLY A 434 17.41 -9.07 12.87
N GLN A 435 16.28 -8.97 13.58
CA GLN A 435 15.09 -9.78 13.32
C GLN A 435 14.32 -9.34 12.07
N ASN A 436 14.52 -8.10 11.59
CA ASN A 436 13.75 -7.49 10.51
C ASN A 436 14.65 -7.08 9.32
N LEU A 437 15.75 -7.81 9.06
CA LEU A 437 16.67 -7.52 7.95
C LEU A 437 15.99 -7.48 6.57
N GLU A 438 14.89 -8.22 6.39
CA GLU A 438 14.06 -8.21 5.18
C GLU A 438 13.44 -6.82 4.85
N LEU A 439 13.33 -5.94 5.84
CA LEU A 439 12.74 -4.60 5.68
C LEU A 439 13.79 -3.51 5.38
N VAL A 440 15.07 -3.85 5.45
CA VAL A 440 16.19 -2.93 5.29
C VAL A 440 16.25 -2.38 3.85
N SER A 441 16.63 -1.11 3.74
CA SER A 441 16.85 -0.41 2.46
C SER A 441 18.28 0.14 2.40
N GLY A 442 18.75 0.52 1.21
CA GLY A 442 20.08 1.12 1.04
C GLY A 442 20.29 2.37 1.91
N ASP A 443 19.26 3.21 2.04
CA ASP A 443 19.29 4.41 2.89
C ASP A 443 19.40 4.08 4.39
N ASN A 444 18.81 2.97 4.83
CA ASN A 444 18.90 2.52 6.21
C ASN A 444 20.34 2.11 6.55
N VAL A 445 20.97 1.30 5.70
CA VAL A 445 22.37 0.87 5.88
C VAL A 445 23.32 2.07 5.81
N ARG A 446 23.06 3.02 4.90
CA ARG A 446 23.83 4.26 4.83
C ARG A 446 23.81 5.03 6.15
N LYS A 447 22.65 5.18 6.79
CA LYS A 447 22.55 5.85 8.10
C LYS A 447 23.30 5.11 9.20
N MET A 448 23.27 3.77 9.19
CA MET A 448 24.05 2.96 10.12
C MET A 448 25.55 3.21 9.95
N VAL A 449 26.03 3.22 8.70
CA VAL A 449 27.44 3.51 8.37
C VAL A 449 27.83 4.93 8.76
N GLU A 450 26.99 5.91 8.44
CA GLU A 450 27.21 7.31 8.80
C GLU A 450 27.24 7.52 10.32
N TYR A 451 26.55 6.68 11.11
CA TYR A 451 26.60 6.71 12.56
C TYR A 451 27.88 6.04 13.11
N ASP A 452 28.23 4.85 12.64
CA ASP A 452 29.45 4.13 13.06
C ASP A 452 30.74 4.93 12.81
N ASN A 453 30.73 5.79 11.79
CA ASN A 453 31.90 6.58 11.37
C ASN A 453 31.83 8.06 11.77
N ARG A 454 30.92 8.47 12.68
CA ARG A 454 30.96 9.83 13.22
C ARG A 454 32.24 10.01 14.04
N THR A 455 32.97 11.10 13.82
CA THR A 455 34.08 11.49 14.69
C THR A 455 33.54 11.67 16.10
N LYS A 456 34.09 10.92 17.07
CA LYS A 456 33.75 11.00 18.50
C LYS A 456 34.03 12.39 19.11
N GLU A 457 34.56 13.34 18.35
CA GLU A 457 34.81 14.73 18.76
C GLU A 457 33.54 15.54 19.09
N ALA A 458 32.33 15.02 18.82
CA ALA A 458 31.08 15.72 19.15
C ALA A 458 30.42 15.28 20.47
N ASP A 459 30.86 14.17 21.08
CA ASP A 459 30.26 13.62 22.32
C ASP A 459 31.24 13.63 23.52
N GLU A 460 32.50 14.05 23.33
CA GLU A 460 33.51 14.17 24.40
C GLU A 460 33.28 15.34 25.40
N GLU A 461 32.22 16.13 25.24
CA GLU A 461 31.81 17.09 26.30
C GLU A 461 30.94 16.45 27.40
N ALA A 462 30.64 15.14 27.32
CA ALA A 462 29.77 14.48 28.29
C ALA A 462 30.15 13.03 28.62
N MET A 463 31.38 12.75 29.03
CA MET A 463 31.62 11.82 30.15
C MET A 463 33.08 11.85 30.60
N ASP A 464 33.25 12.03 31.90
CA ASP A 464 34.52 12.03 32.62
C ASP A 464 35.37 10.80 32.33
N ALA A 465 36.68 11.05 32.35
CA ALA A 465 37.75 10.07 32.34
C ALA A 465 37.49 8.93 33.34
N ASP A 466 37.51 7.69 32.83
CA ASP A 466 38.09 6.48 33.44
C ASP A 466 37.45 5.25 32.80
N ASP A 467 37.87 4.90 31.57
CA ASP A 467 37.85 3.51 31.08
C ASP A 467 38.83 3.42 29.90
N GLU A 468 40.07 3.07 30.22
CA GLU A 468 41.10 2.60 29.28
C GLU A 468 40.70 1.22 28.72
N ASP A 469 39.63 1.16 27.92
CA ASP A 469 39.38 0.04 27.01
C ASP A 469 39.33 0.61 25.59
N ASP A 470 40.48 0.58 24.90
CA ASP A 470 40.68 1.01 23.51
C ASP A 470 39.87 0.17 22.48
N GLY A 471 38.90 -0.63 22.95
CA GLY A 471 38.03 -1.49 22.14
C GLY A 471 36.72 -0.81 21.70
N PRO A 472 36.16 -1.20 20.54
CA PRO A 472 34.80 -0.80 20.17
C PRO A 472 33.77 -1.39 21.16
N SER A 473 32.77 -0.60 21.56
CA SER A 473 31.68 -1.07 22.43
C SER A 473 30.94 -2.28 21.84
N GLU A 474 30.28 -3.08 22.68
CA GLU A 474 29.51 -4.27 22.25
C GLU A 474 28.43 -3.89 21.22
N GLU A 475 27.78 -2.74 21.40
CA GLU A 475 26.82 -2.17 20.45
C GLU A 475 27.47 -1.78 19.13
N THR A 476 28.69 -1.21 19.14
CA THR A 476 29.45 -0.90 17.92
C THR A 476 29.80 -2.18 17.15
N ILE A 477 30.23 -3.24 17.84
CA ILE A 477 30.53 -4.54 17.22
C ILE A 477 29.27 -5.10 16.56
N LYS A 478 28.15 -5.11 17.29
CA LYS A 478 26.86 -5.60 16.81
C LYS A 478 26.32 -4.77 15.63
N LEU A 479 26.47 -3.44 15.66
CA LEU A 479 26.10 -2.57 14.56
C LEU A 479 26.91 -2.88 13.29
N ARG A 480 28.23 -3.08 13.42
CA ARG A 480 29.10 -3.46 12.29
C ARG A 480 28.72 -4.82 11.69
N GLU A 481 28.38 -5.80 12.53
CA GLU A 481 27.85 -7.08 12.05
C GLU A 481 26.53 -6.92 11.30
N LEU A 482 25.63 -6.08 11.81
CA LEU A 482 24.33 -5.81 11.18
C LEU A 482 24.49 -5.06 9.86
N ILE A 483 25.41 -4.10 9.75
CA ILE A 483 25.74 -3.42 8.49
C ILE A 483 26.17 -4.47 7.45
N LEU A 484 27.07 -5.37 7.80
CA LEU A 484 27.56 -6.42 6.90
C LEU A 484 26.44 -7.38 6.47
N LYS A 485 25.67 -7.89 7.44
CA LYS A 485 24.53 -8.79 7.17
C LYS A 485 23.46 -8.12 6.31
N SER A 486 23.20 -6.83 6.52
CA SER A 486 22.17 -6.09 5.80
C SER A 486 22.42 -6.00 4.30
N ILE A 487 23.68 -6.01 3.86
CA ILE A 487 24.04 -5.88 2.43
C ILE A 487 23.50 -7.05 1.62
N ASP A 488 23.44 -8.25 2.19
CA ASP A 488 22.93 -9.45 1.52
C ASP A 488 21.41 -9.40 1.30
N TYR A 489 20.69 -8.51 2.02
CA TYR A 489 19.25 -8.29 1.88
C TYR A 489 18.90 -7.12 0.94
N LEU A 490 19.89 -6.35 0.50
CA LEU A 490 19.67 -5.22 -0.41
C LEU A 490 19.48 -5.68 -1.84
N LEU A 491 18.69 -4.90 -2.60
CA LEU A 491 18.70 -5.04 -4.05
C LEU A 491 20.08 -4.65 -4.60
N GLN A 492 20.49 -5.28 -5.70
CA GLN A 492 21.81 -5.04 -6.30
C GLN A 492 22.05 -3.55 -6.64
N GLU A 493 21.00 -2.83 -7.05
CA GLU A 493 21.07 -1.38 -7.33
C GLU A 493 21.31 -0.54 -6.07
N GLU A 494 20.69 -0.92 -4.95
CA GLU A 494 20.86 -0.26 -3.64
C GLU A 494 22.26 -0.53 -3.10
N ALA A 495 22.71 -1.79 -3.13
CA ALA A 495 24.06 -2.17 -2.71
C ALA A 495 25.14 -1.48 -3.56
N ASN A 496 24.95 -1.40 -4.88
CA ASN A 496 25.84 -0.65 -5.77
C ASN A 496 25.91 0.84 -5.41
N SER A 497 24.76 1.45 -5.11
CA SER A 497 24.68 2.87 -4.73
C SER A 497 25.37 3.12 -3.39
N LEU A 498 25.19 2.22 -2.43
CA LEU A 498 25.86 2.26 -1.14
C LEU A 498 27.39 2.13 -1.28
N ILE A 499 27.88 1.18 -2.08
CA ILE A 499 29.33 1.03 -2.31
C ILE A 499 29.92 2.25 -3.01
N LYS A 500 29.21 2.87 -3.97
CA LYS A 500 29.66 4.13 -4.58
C LYS A 500 29.73 5.27 -3.56
N PHE A 501 28.75 5.34 -2.65
CA PHE A 501 28.79 6.28 -1.55
C PHE A 501 30.03 6.05 -0.67
N MET A 502 30.33 4.80 -0.30
CA MET A 502 31.55 4.47 0.45
C MET A 502 32.83 4.89 -0.27
N ILE A 503 32.93 4.61 -1.57
CA ILE A 503 34.08 5.01 -2.39
C ILE A 503 34.21 6.54 -2.44
N GLY A 504 33.09 7.25 -2.57
CA GLY A 504 33.08 8.71 -2.60
C GLY A 504 33.46 9.35 -1.28
N ALA A 505 33.06 8.75 -0.16
CA ALA A 505 33.30 9.27 1.19
C ALA A 505 34.70 8.90 1.74
N TYR A 506 35.15 7.68 1.50
CA TYR A 506 36.35 7.10 2.13
C TYR A 506 37.47 6.73 1.15
N GLY A 507 37.26 6.95 -0.15
CA GLY A 507 38.24 6.68 -1.20
C GLY A 507 38.21 5.25 -1.75
N LEU A 508 39.08 4.95 -2.72
CA LEU A 508 39.12 3.66 -3.43
C LEU A 508 39.70 2.52 -2.58
N GLU A 509 40.48 2.82 -1.55
CA GLU A 509 41.18 1.81 -0.75
C GLU A 509 40.53 1.54 0.61
N TYR A 510 39.27 1.96 0.80
CA TYR A 510 38.59 1.80 2.08
C TYR A 510 38.48 0.32 2.49
N ASP A 511 38.66 0.07 3.78
CA ASP A 511 38.61 -1.25 4.40
C ASP A 511 37.97 -1.25 5.80
N LEU A 512 37.15 -0.23 6.10
CA LEU A 512 36.50 0.02 7.39
C LEU A 512 35.80 -1.21 8.01
N TYR A 513 35.19 -2.05 7.17
CA TYR A 513 34.42 -3.22 7.60
C TYR A 513 35.10 -4.55 7.24
N LYS A 514 36.41 -4.53 6.97
CA LYS A 514 37.17 -5.71 6.57
C LYS A 514 37.23 -6.74 7.69
N THR A 515 36.66 -7.91 7.43
CA THR A 515 36.76 -9.06 8.35
C THR A 515 38.10 -9.80 8.17
N PRO A 516 38.63 -10.46 9.22
CA PRO A 516 39.86 -11.27 9.12
C PRO A 516 39.76 -12.38 8.08
N SER A 517 38.57 -12.96 7.90
CA SER A 517 38.29 -14.05 6.97
C SER A 517 38.01 -13.59 5.53
N LEU A 518 38.05 -12.28 5.22
CA LEU A 518 37.67 -11.76 3.91
C LEU A 518 38.46 -12.41 2.76
N VAL A 519 39.77 -12.60 2.94
CA VAL A 519 40.63 -13.21 1.91
C VAL A 519 40.20 -14.66 1.64
N GLU A 520 39.92 -15.43 2.70
CA GLU A 520 39.50 -16.82 2.61
C GLU A 520 38.13 -16.93 1.93
N GLN A 521 37.19 -16.04 2.28
CA GLN A 521 35.85 -15.99 1.68
C GLN A 521 35.90 -15.63 0.19
N ILE A 522 36.76 -14.67 -0.21
CA ILE A 522 36.97 -14.34 -1.63
C ILE A 522 37.55 -15.56 -2.36
N VAL A 523 38.55 -16.22 -1.78
CA VAL A 523 39.16 -17.41 -2.38
C VAL A 523 38.15 -18.55 -2.53
N GLU A 524 37.35 -18.82 -1.50
CA GLU A 524 36.29 -19.83 -1.53
C GLU A 524 35.26 -19.52 -2.62
N TYR A 525 34.83 -18.26 -2.72
CA TYR A 525 33.92 -17.80 -3.77
C TYR A 525 34.53 -18.00 -5.17
N THR A 526 35.80 -17.64 -5.36
CA THR A 526 36.47 -17.83 -6.65
C THR A 526 36.67 -19.30 -7.02
N ASN A 527 36.96 -20.17 -6.05
CA ASN A 527 37.14 -21.60 -6.29
C ASN A 527 35.85 -22.27 -6.82
N LYS A 528 34.67 -21.77 -6.43
CA LYS A 528 33.36 -22.24 -6.91
C LYS A 528 33.14 -22.01 -8.41
N PHE A 529 33.89 -21.12 -9.06
CA PHE A 529 33.78 -20.86 -10.50
C PHE A 529 34.18 -22.09 -11.35
N SER A 530 34.99 -22.99 -10.79
CA SER A 530 35.40 -24.22 -11.49
C SER A 530 34.26 -25.24 -11.61
N SER A 531 33.30 -25.21 -10.69
CA SER A 531 32.18 -26.16 -10.58
C SER A 531 30.81 -25.59 -10.95
N MET A 532 30.73 -24.29 -11.28
CA MET A 532 29.46 -23.62 -11.55
C MET A 532 28.85 -24.07 -12.88
N GLN A 533 27.62 -24.59 -12.83
CA GLN A 533 26.77 -24.69 -14.02
C GLN A 533 26.24 -23.29 -14.36
N LEU A 534 26.33 -22.92 -15.64
CA LEU A 534 26.19 -21.55 -16.11
C LEU A 534 24.73 -21.17 -16.41
N ASP A 535 23.79 -21.46 -15.51
CA ASP A 535 22.43 -20.95 -15.65
C ASP A 535 22.37 -19.45 -15.26
N ASP A 536 21.57 -18.67 -15.99
CA ASP A 536 21.46 -17.21 -15.87
C ASP A 536 20.82 -16.77 -14.53
N ASP A 537 19.90 -17.59 -14.00
CA ASP A 537 19.06 -17.23 -12.86
C ASP A 537 19.70 -17.51 -11.49
N GLU A 538 20.71 -18.38 -11.40
CA GLU A 538 21.36 -18.77 -10.13
C GLU A 538 22.70 -18.06 -9.86
N PHE A 539 23.17 -17.22 -10.79
CA PHE A 539 24.46 -16.56 -10.64
C PHE A 539 24.41 -15.43 -9.60
N PHE A 540 24.91 -15.66 -8.38
CA PHE A 540 24.92 -14.68 -7.29
C PHE A 540 26.23 -13.89 -7.23
N VAL A 541 26.15 -12.57 -7.03
CA VAL A 541 27.32 -11.71 -6.77
C VAL A 541 27.33 -11.33 -5.30
N PRO A 542 28.39 -11.67 -4.53
CA PRO A 542 28.45 -11.42 -3.10
C PRO A 542 28.79 -9.95 -2.82
N MET A 543 27.75 -9.09 -2.84
CA MET A 543 27.90 -7.65 -2.64
C MET A 543 28.51 -7.31 -1.28
N ALA A 544 28.29 -8.12 -0.24
CA ALA A 544 28.94 -7.95 1.06
C ALA A 544 30.47 -8.09 0.99
N LEU A 545 31.02 -8.98 0.16
CA LEU A 545 32.47 -9.11 -0.03
C LEU A 545 33.06 -7.90 -0.76
N ILE A 546 32.32 -7.36 -1.74
CA ILE A 546 32.72 -6.15 -2.47
C ILE A 546 32.69 -4.95 -1.54
N PHE A 547 31.65 -4.81 -0.71
CA PHE A 547 31.52 -3.72 0.25
C PHE A 547 32.64 -3.71 1.31
N GLN A 548 33.13 -4.87 1.75
CA GLN A 548 34.21 -4.91 2.76
C GLN A 548 35.54 -4.33 2.23
N SER A 549 35.90 -4.64 0.98
CA SER A 549 37.07 -4.07 0.33
C SER A 549 37.01 -4.31 -1.20
N PRO A 550 36.54 -3.33 -1.98
CA PRO A 550 36.43 -3.51 -3.43
C PRO A 550 37.78 -3.72 -4.11
N SER A 551 38.82 -3.02 -3.66
CA SER A 551 40.19 -3.13 -4.21
C SER A 551 40.75 -4.55 -4.06
N LEU A 552 40.60 -5.15 -2.87
CA LEU A 552 41.04 -6.52 -2.60
C LEU A 552 40.20 -7.55 -3.38
N PHE A 553 38.89 -7.32 -3.49
CA PHE A 553 37.99 -8.19 -4.25
C PHE A 553 38.38 -8.27 -5.73
N TYR A 554 38.46 -7.11 -6.41
CA TYR A 554 38.79 -7.08 -7.84
C TYR A 554 40.24 -7.53 -8.12
N SER A 555 41.20 -7.20 -7.24
CA SER A 555 42.59 -7.66 -7.40
C SER A 555 42.75 -9.16 -7.23
N ARG A 556 41.97 -9.79 -6.33
CA ARG A 556 41.97 -11.25 -6.17
C ARG A 556 41.27 -11.96 -7.33
N LEU A 557 40.18 -11.37 -7.85
CA LEU A 557 39.54 -11.89 -9.06
C LEU A 557 40.52 -11.97 -10.23
N THR A 558 41.26 -10.90 -10.51
CA THR A 558 42.25 -10.91 -11.60
C THR A 558 43.48 -11.76 -11.27
N ARG A 559 43.97 -11.73 -10.03
CA ARG A 559 45.11 -12.56 -9.60
C ARG A 559 44.83 -14.06 -9.74
N SER A 560 43.58 -14.49 -9.52
CA SER A 560 43.21 -15.90 -9.66
C SER A 560 43.34 -16.44 -11.10
N LEU A 561 43.49 -15.56 -12.11
CA LEU A 561 43.74 -15.93 -13.49
C LEU A 561 45.23 -16.13 -13.82
N TYR A 562 46.15 -15.75 -12.93
CA TYR A 562 47.59 -15.94 -13.13
C TYR A 562 47.99 -17.41 -13.00
N ASP A 563 47.36 -18.14 -12.07
CA ASP A 563 47.65 -19.55 -11.78
C ASP A 563 46.68 -20.52 -12.48
N ALA A 564 45.70 -19.99 -13.23
CA ALA A 564 44.69 -20.79 -13.92
C ALA A 564 45.29 -21.50 -15.15
N SER A 565 45.41 -22.84 -15.08
CA SER A 565 45.72 -23.65 -16.26
C SER A 565 44.66 -23.46 -17.36
N PHE A 566 45.07 -23.53 -18.63
CA PHE A 566 44.26 -23.35 -19.85
C PHE A 566 42.91 -24.10 -19.90
N ALA A 567 42.66 -25.05 -18.99
CA ALA A 567 41.55 -25.98 -19.06
C ALA A 567 40.20 -25.45 -18.52
N ASN A 568 40.14 -24.27 -17.89
CA ASN A 568 38.91 -23.84 -17.19
C ASN A 568 38.28 -22.56 -17.78
N ALA A 569 37.80 -22.64 -19.02
CA ALA A 569 37.09 -21.53 -19.71
C ALA A 569 35.92 -20.95 -18.90
N ASN A 570 35.30 -21.79 -18.05
CA ASN A 570 34.24 -21.41 -17.11
C ASN A 570 34.70 -20.33 -16.12
N TYR A 571 35.98 -20.35 -15.74
CA TYR A 571 36.57 -19.43 -14.76
C TYR A 571 36.64 -17.99 -15.29
N ILE A 572 37.09 -17.83 -16.54
CA ILE A 572 37.12 -16.51 -17.22
C ILE A 572 35.71 -15.99 -17.45
N TYR A 573 34.79 -16.87 -17.86
CA TYR A 573 33.40 -16.49 -18.10
C TYR A 573 32.71 -16.04 -16.80
N ALA A 574 32.87 -16.77 -15.69
CA ALA A 574 32.33 -16.40 -14.39
C ALA A 574 32.87 -15.04 -13.90
N ILE A 575 34.19 -14.80 -13.98
CA ILE A 575 34.79 -13.50 -13.63
C ILE A 575 34.22 -12.38 -14.50
N THR A 576 34.13 -12.62 -15.81
CA THR A 576 33.56 -11.65 -16.77
C THR A 576 32.10 -11.31 -16.40
N ARG A 577 31.31 -12.30 -15.97
CA ARG A 577 29.93 -12.08 -15.50
C ARG A 577 29.84 -11.26 -14.22
N VAL A 578 30.69 -11.53 -13.23
CA VAL A 578 30.75 -10.70 -12.00
C VAL A 578 31.04 -9.25 -12.37
N ILE A 579 32.00 -9.03 -13.26
CA ILE A 579 32.38 -7.69 -13.73
C ILE A 579 31.24 -7.04 -14.51
N ALA A 580 30.53 -7.80 -15.36
CA ALA A 580 29.38 -7.28 -16.10
C ALA A 580 28.26 -6.80 -15.17
N ARG A 581 27.95 -7.57 -14.12
CA ARG A 581 26.93 -7.22 -13.10
C ARG A 581 27.37 -6.07 -12.18
N THR A 582 28.68 -5.86 -12.03
CA THR A 582 29.25 -4.80 -11.18
C THR A 582 29.97 -3.71 -11.98
N LYS A 583 29.62 -3.54 -13.26
CA LYS A 583 30.31 -2.68 -14.23
C LYS A 583 30.61 -1.29 -13.67
N THR A 584 29.62 -0.67 -13.04
CA THR A 584 29.75 0.70 -12.51
C THR A 584 30.65 0.84 -11.28
N LEU A 585 30.96 -0.26 -10.59
CA LEU A 585 31.90 -0.31 -9.47
C LEU A 585 33.30 -0.72 -9.95
N ALA A 586 33.38 -1.61 -10.94
CA ALA A 586 34.61 -2.27 -11.34
C ALA A 586 35.60 -1.37 -12.11
N VAL A 587 35.11 -0.35 -12.84
CA VAL A 587 35.93 0.53 -13.71
C VAL A 587 37.20 1.08 -13.03
N PRO A 588 37.12 1.79 -11.87
CA PRO A 588 38.31 2.37 -11.25
C PRO A 588 39.35 1.32 -10.81
N TYR A 589 38.88 0.16 -10.33
CA TYR A 589 39.76 -0.91 -9.86
C TYR A 589 40.40 -1.70 -11.00
N LEU A 590 39.65 -1.95 -12.07
CA LEU A 590 40.14 -2.67 -13.23
C LEU A 590 41.01 -1.79 -14.14
N SER A 591 40.82 -0.47 -14.14
CA SER A 591 41.69 0.46 -14.88
C SER A 591 43.15 0.33 -14.45
N ALA A 592 43.43 0.40 -13.14
CA ALA A 592 44.78 0.22 -12.60
C ALA A 592 45.37 -1.17 -12.91
N GLN A 593 44.53 -2.20 -12.88
CA GLN A 593 44.95 -3.58 -13.16
C GLN A 593 45.24 -3.80 -14.64
N ILE A 594 44.45 -3.24 -15.56
CA ILE A 594 44.69 -3.31 -17.00
C ILE A 594 45.98 -2.59 -17.36
N GLN A 595 46.25 -1.45 -16.73
CA GLN A 595 47.51 -0.74 -16.90
C GLN A 595 48.70 -1.59 -16.41
N SER A 596 48.57 -2.31 -15.29
CA SER A 596 49.58 -3.27 -14.84
C SER A 596 49.79 -4.40 -15.86
N LEU A 597 48.70 -4.97 -16.38
CA LEU A 597 48.72 -6.07 -17.36
C LEU A 597 49.39 -5.67 -18.67
N LEU A 598 49.14 -4.45 -19.18
CA LEU A 598 49.47 -4.04 -20.54
C LEU A 598 50.66 -3.08 -20.68
N SER A 599 50.99 -2.27 -19.68
CA SER A 599 52.04 -1.24 -19.82
C SER A 599 53.07 -1.22 -18.69
N ASN A 600 52.69 -1.44 -17.43
CA ASN A 600 53.65 -1.31 -16.31
C ASN A 600 54.47 -2.58 -16.04
N GLN A 601 53.81 -3.75 -15.90
CA GLN A 601 54.46 -5.01 -15.49
C GLN A 601 54.44 -6.09 -16.57
N PHE A 602 53.69 -5.87 -17.66
CA PHE A 602 53.49 -6.83 -18.76
C PHE A 602 53.07 -8.23 -18.28
N ASP A 603 52.27 -8.27 -17.22
CA ASP A 603 51.75 -9.50 -16.62
C ASP A 603 50.89 -10.32 -17.60
N ILE A 604 50.41 -9.70 -18.68
CA ILE A 604 49.71 -10.39 -19.77
C ILE A 604 50.48 -11.58 -20.34
N CYS A 605 51.82 -11.54 -20.30
CA CYS A 605 52.67 -12.64 -20.78
C CYS A 605 52.67 -13.87 -19.86
N ARG A 606 52.11 -13.78 -18.65
CA ARG A 606 52.14 -14.88 -17.67
C ARG A 606 51.09 -15.95 -17.94
N SER A 607 49.97 -15.60 -18.56
CA SER A 607 48.88 -16.54 -18.85
C SER A 607 48.00 -16.05 -20.00
N ASN A 608 47.70 -16.93 -20.95
CA ASN A 608 46.80 -16.61 -22.06
C ASN A 608 45.38 -16.26 -21.58
N SER A 609 44.96 -16.71 -20.40
CA SER A 609 43.67 -16.36 -19.80
C SER A 609 43.54 -14.85 -19.54
N LEU A 610 44.67 -14.16 -19.31
CA LEU A 610 44.69 -12.71 -19.11
C LEU A 610 44.40 -11.96 -20.42
N SER A 611 44.95 -12.42 -21.54
CA SER A 611 44.63 -11.87 -22.88
C SER A 611 43.14 -12.04 -23.21
N VAL A 612 42.56 -13.21 -22.91
CA VAL A 612 41.13 -13.47 -23.11
C VAL A 612 40.28 -12.57 -22.21
N LEU A 613 40.66 -12.36 -20.95
CA LEU A 613 39.99 -11.43 -20.05
C LEU A 613 40.00 -10.01 -20.64
N VAL A 614 41.14 -9.50 -21.07
CA VAL A 614 41.26 -8.13 -21.64
C VAL A 614 40.32 -7.95 -22.83
N LEU A 615 40.22 -8.95 -23.73
CA LEU A 615 39.24 -8.94 -24.84
C LEU A 615 37.81 -8.92 -24.33
N LYS A 616 37.47 -9.74 -23.33
CA LYS A 616 36.12 -9.80 -22.76
C LYS A 616 35.74 -8.50 -22.06
N LEU A 617 36.66 -7.82 -21.39
CA LEU A 617 36.42 -6.50 -20.79
C LEU A 617 36.13 -5.43 -21.84
N PHE A 618 36.77 -5.52 -23.00
CA PHE A 618 36.44 -4.67 -24.15
C PHE A 618 35.05 -5.00 -24.71
N GLU A 619 34.72 -6.30 -24.90
CA GLU A 619 33.41 -6.74 -25.39
C GLU A 619 32.25 -6.33 -24.44
N LEU A 620 32.50 -6.20 -23.14
CA LEU A 620 31.55 -5.71 -22.14
C LEU A 620 31.32 -4.19 -22.20
N ASP A 621 32.03 -3.46 -23.06
CA ASP A 621 32.06 -1.99 -23.11
C ASP A 621 32.38 -1.38 -21.73
N LEU A 622 33.24 -2.02 -20.93
CA LEU A 622 33.61 -1.56 -19.58
C LEU A 622 34.30 -0.18 -19.62
N PHE A 623 35.10 0.06 -20.65
CA PHE A 623 35.79 1.33 -20.90
C PHE A 623 35.32 1.92 -22.24
N GLU A 624 35.43 3.24 -22.42
CA GLU A 624 35.17 3.86 -23.73
C GLU A 624 36.09 3.23 -24.77
N ARG A 625 35.53 2.75 -25.90
CA ARG A 625 36.28 2.04 -26.94
C ARG A 625 37.53 2.78 -27.41
N ASN A 626 37.40 4.09 -27.67
CA ASN A 626 38.54 4.91 -28.11
C ASN A 626 39.63 5.01 -27.03
N HIS A 627 39.23 5.23 -25.78
CA HIS A 627 40.17 5.26 -24.65
C HIS A 627 40.83 3.90 -24.44
N PHE A 628 40.10 2.80 -24.63
CA PHE A 628 40.67 1.46 -24.50
C PHE A 628 41.76 1.19 -25.55
N LEU A 629 41.50 1.56 -26.80
CA LEU A 629 42.47 1.40 -27.88
C LEU A 629 43.70 2.32 -27.68
N GLN A 630 43.49 3.58 -27.31
CA GLN A 630 44.58 4.55 -27.20
C GLN A 630 45.33 4.47 -25.87
N GLY A 631 44.60 4.56 -24.76
CA GLY A 631 45.15 4.65 -23.41
C GLY A 631 45.65 3.33 -22.84
N TYR A 632 45.22 2.18 -23.36
CA TYR A 632 45.73 0.88 -22.88
C TYR A 632 46.52 0.13 -23.94
N LEU A 633 45.93 -0.17 -25.10
CA LEU A 633 46.59 -1.02 -26.10
C LEU A 633 47.76 -0.32 -26.81
N LEU A 634 47.57 0.91 -27.29
CA LEU A 634 48.62 1.64 -27.99
C LEU A 634 49.70 2.19 -27.06
N GLU A 635 49.34 2.62 -25.85
CA GLU A 635 50.32 2.97 -24.82
C GLU A 635 51.12 1.75 -24.38
N GLY A 636 50.47 0.60 -24.15
CA GLY A 636 51.14 -0.66 -23.83
C GLY A 636 52.07 -1.14 -24.95
N ALA A 637 51.65 -1.05 -26.21
CA ALA A 637 52.50 -1.41 -27.35
C ALA A 637 53.74 -0.50 -27.46
N ASP A 638 53.59 0.79 -27.20
CA ASP A 638 54.69 1.76 -27.19
C ASP A 638 55.66 1.49 -26.04
N GLU A 639 55.16 1.22 -24.83
CA GLU A 639 55.98 0.88 -23.68
C GLU A 639 56.71 -0.45 -23.86
N ALA A 640 56.04 -1.48 -24.38
CA ALA A 640 56.66 -2.78 -24.66
C ALA A 640 57.77 -2.65 -25.71
N PHE A 641 57.57 -1.79 -26.71
CA PHE A 641 58.59 -1.50 -27.72
C PHE A 641 59.78 -0.71 -27.12
N ARG A 642 59.52 0.31 -26.30
CA ARG A 642 60.57 1.10 -25.62
C ARG A 642 61.42 0.26 -24.66
N THR A 643 60.82 -0.71 -24.00
CA THR A 643 61.48 -1.62 -23.04
C THR A 643 62.07 -2.87 -23.69
N ASP A 644 61.99 -3.02 -25.03
CA ASP A 644 62.40 -4.21 -25.82
C ASP A 644 61.80 -5.53 -25.33
N ASN A 645 60.59 -5.49 -24.75
CA ASN A 645 59.84 -6.67 -24.33
C ASN A 645 59.05 -7.26 -25.51
N LEU A 646 59.75 -7.98 -26.39
CA LEU A 646 59.18 -8.55 -27.62
C LEU A 646 57.98 -9.50 -27.39
N PRO A 647 57.94 -10.37 -26.35
CA PRO A 647 56.78 -11.20 -26.06
C PRO A 647 55.52 -10.38 -25.72
N ALA A 648 55.66 -9.37 -24.86
CA ALA A 648 54.54 -8.49 -24.49
C ALA A 648 54.05 -7.70 -25.70
N PHE A 649 54.98 -7.18 -26.49
CA PHE A 649 54.68 -6.47 -27.71
C PHE A 649 53.91 -7.35 -28.71
N ALA A 650 54.31 -8.61 -28.90
CA ALA A 650 53.62 -9.55 -29.78
C ALA A 650 52.16 -9.79 -29.36
N GLU A 651 51.93 -9.97 -28.06
CA GLU A 651 50.61 -10.27 -27.50
C GLU A 651 49.68 -9.04 -27.57
N ILE A 652 50.18 -7.85 -27.22
CA ILE A 652 49.42 -6.60 -27.30
C ILE A 652 49.06 -6.27 -28.75
N ILE A 653 49.95 -6.50 -29.71
CA ILE A 653 49.65 -6.32 -31.14
C ILE A 653 48.57 -7.31 -31.61
N THR A 654 48.62 -8.55 -31.14
CA THR A 654 47.57 -9.54 -31.43
C THR A 654 46.22 -9.13 -30.83
N LEU A 655 46.18 -8.62 -29.59
CA LEU A 655 44.97 -8.05 -28.99
C LEU A 655 44.44 -6.85 -29.79
N THR A 656 45.34 -5.93 -30.18
CA THR A 656 44.99 -4.74 -30.96
C THR A 656 44.37 -5.14 -32.30
N GLN A 657 44.92 -6.16 -32.96
CA GLN A 657 44.36 -6.71 -34.18
C GLN A 657 42.94 -7.23 -33.97
N LEU A 658 42.72 -8.06 -32.94
CA LEU A 658 41.41 -8.64 -32.65
C LEU A 658 40.34 -7.60 -32.31
N VAL A 659 40.73 -6.54 -31.59
CA VAL A 659 39.86 -5.42 -31.25
C VAL A 659 39.47 -4.63 -32.49
N LEU A 660 40.43 -4.35 -33.39
CA LEU A 660 40.21 -3.59 -34.61
C LEU A 660 39.42 -4.37 -35.67
N ASP A 661 39.81 -5.62 -35.98
CA ASP A 661 39.21 -6.42 -37.05
C ASP A 661 37.69 -6.58 -36.88
N LYS A 662 37.21 -6.66 -35.64
CA LYS A 662 35.78 -6.80 -35.33
C LYS A 662 35.03 -5.46 -35.19
N ASN A 663 35.71 -4.32 -35.01
CA ASN A 663 35.08 -3.07 -34.56
C ASN A 663 35.53 -1.80 -35.32
N LEU A 664 36.16 -1.93 -36.48
CA LEU A 664 36.65 -0.81 -37.30
C LEU A 664 35.67 0.37 -37.41
N ASN A 665 34.39 0.08 -37.67
CA ASN A 665 33.36 1.12 -37.85
C ASN A 665 32.92 1.82 -36.55
N ALA A 666 33.34 1.32 -35.38
CA ALA A 666 32.92 1.84 -34.08
C ALA A 666 33.93 2.83 -33.46
N PHE A 667 35.09 3.04 -34.08
CA PHE A 667 36.13 3.96 -33.59
C PHE A 667 36.03 5.34 -34.25
N LYS A 668 36.42 6.38 -33.51
CA LYS A 668 36.56 7.74 -34.06
C LYS A 668 37.69 7.77 -35.09
N LEU A 669 37.50 8.54 -36.17
CA LEU A 669 38.48 8.64 -37.26
C LEU A 669 39.85 9.14 -36.80
N ASP A 670 39.88 10.10 -35.90
CA ASP A 670 41.14 10.60 -35.32
C ASP A 670 41.86 9.52 -34.52
N THR A 671 41.11 8.69 -33.80
CA THR A 671 41.65 7.56 -33.04
C THR A 671 42.28 6.53 -33.97
N LEU A 672 41.61 6.16 -35.06
CA LEU A 672 42.16 5.28 -36.09
C LEU A 672 43.40 5.87 -36.78
N ARG A 673 43.38 7.18 -37.08
CA ARG A 673 44.53 7.88 -37.67
C ARG A 673 45.75 7.86 -36.74
N GLN A 674 45.56 8.15 -35.46
CA GLN A 674 46.64 8.12 -34.46
C GLN A 674 47.18 6.69 -34.27
N THR A 675 46.30 5.68 -34.27
CA THR A 675 46.66 4.26 -34.24
C THR A 675 47.60 3.91 -35.39
N VAL A 676 47.23 4.28 -36.63
CA VAL A 676 48.04 4.05 -37.83
C VAL A 676 49.38 4.75 -37.75
N LEU A 677 49.41 6.03 -37.36
CA LEU A 677 50.65 6.81 -37.28
C LEU A 677 51.61 6.23 -36.23
N LYS A 678 51.10 5.86 -35.05
CA LYS A 678 51.91 5.34 -33.95
C LYS A 678 52.49 3.95 -34.29
N LEU A 679 51.66 3.04 -34.80
CA LEU A 679 52.12 1.72 -35.24
C LEU A 679 53.05 1.79 -36.46
N ALA A 680 52.85 2.72 -37.39
CA ALA A 680 53.75 2.93 -38.53
C ALA A 680 55.13 3.43 -38.07
N GLY A 681 55.18 4.32 -37.07
CA GLY A 681 56.42 4.77 -36.45
C GLY A 681 57.21 3.61 -35.82
N ILE A 682 56.51 2.74 -35.07
CA ILE A 682 57.11 1.53 -34.48
C ILE A 682 57.57 0.55 -35.58
N ALA A 683 56.78 0.36 -36.64
CA ALA A 683 57.14 -0.51 -37.76
C ALA A 683 58.40 -0.04 -38.50
N GLU A 684 58.55 1.27 -38.71
CA GLU A 684 59.74 1.83 -39.36
C GLU A 684 60.99 1.69 -38.48
N ALA A 685 60.85 1.87 -37.16
CA ALA A 685 61.93 1.64 -36.21
C ALA A 685 62.34 0.14 -36.16
N LEU A 686 61.37 -0.79 -36.18
CA LEU A 686 61.63 -2.23 -36.28
C LEU A 686 62.33 -2.58 -37.60
N ARG A 687 61.90 -2.01 -38.72
CA ARG A 687 62.52 -2.20 -40.04
C ARG A 687 63.99 -1.79 -40.04
N TYR A 688 64.31 -0.63 -39.45
CA TYR A 688 65.68 -0.14 -39.34
C TYR A 688 66.57 -1.03 -38.45
N ASN A 689 66.00 -1.64 -37.40
CA ASN A 689 66.71 -2.56 -36.53
C ASN A 689 66.95 -3.93 -37.20
N VAL A 690 66.00 -4.41 -38.02
CA VAL A 690 66.12 -5.67 -38.78
C VAL A 690 67.19 -5.57 -39.87
N THR A 691 67.30 -4.43 -40.58
CA THR A 691 68.31 -4.24 -41.63
C THR A 691 69.76 -4.16 -41.12
N ARG A 692 69.97 -4.04 -39.79
CA ARG A 692 71.28 -4.10 -39.14
C ARG A 692 71.64 -5.49 -38.60
N LEU A 693 70.70 -6.42 -38.49
CA LEU A 693 70.92 -7.77 -37.98
C LEU A 693 71.30 -8.72 -39.13
N GLN A 694 72.24 -9.64 -38.90
CA GLN A 694 72.55 -10.68 -39.90
C GLN A 694 71.31 -11.57 -40.13
N PRO A 695 71.04 -12.00 -41.38
CA PRO A 695 69.79 -12.66 -41.77
C PRO A 695 69.49 -14.00 -41.06
N GLU A 696 70.45 -14.55 -40.32
CA GLU A 696 70.33 -15.82 -39.58
C GLU A 696 70.14 -15.64 -38.05
N HIS A 697 70.07 -14.39 -37.56
CA HIS A 697 69.95 -14.13 -36.12
C HIS A 697 68.52 -14.42 -35.63
N PRO A 698 68.29 -15.20 -34.56
CA PRO A 698 66.95 -15.58 -34.08
C PRO A 698 66.05 -14.38 -33.77
N HIS A 699 66.59 -13.31 -33.17
CA HIS A 699 65.86 -12.04 -32.97
C HIS A 699 65.48 -11.31 -34.27
N GLY A 700 66.14 -11.58 -35.40
CA GLY A 700 65.76 -11.02 -36.71
C GLY A 700 64.47 -11.64 -37.26
N VAL A 701 64.30 -12.96 -37.11
CA VAL A 701 63.10 -13.69 -37.55
C VAL A 701 61.87 -13.26 -36.75
N GLU A 702 61.99 -13.14 -35.43
CA GLU A 702 60.91 -12.69 -34.55
C GLU A 702 60.47 -11.24 -34.88
N ARG A 703 61.43 -10.34 -35.11
CA ARG A 703 61.16 -8.94 -35.47
C ARG A 703 60.52 -8.79 -36.86
N VAL A 704 60.87 -9.65 -37.82
CA VAL A 704 60.19 -9.72 -39.13
C VAL A 704 58.74 -10.19 -38.98
N GLY A 705 58.49 -11.22 -38.16
CA GLY A 705 57.13 -11.69 -37.87
C GLY A 705 56.26 -10.63 -37.18
N LEU A 706 56.85 -9.84 -36.26
CA LEU A 706 56.19 -8.69 -35.63
C LEU A 706 55.86 -7.59 -36.64
N LEU A 707 56.79 -7.29 -37.55
CA LEU A 707 56.58 -6.29 -38.61
C LEU A 707 55.42 -6.69 -39.54
N GLU A 708 55.33 -7.97 -39.91
CA GLU A 708 54.20 -8.50 -40.67
C GLU A 708 52.87 -8.35 -39.91
N LYS A 709 52.85 -8.66 -38.60
CA LYS A 709 51.67 -8.48 -37.76
C LYS A 709 51.23 -7.02 -37.71
N ILE A 710 52.14 -6.07 -37.48
CA ILE A 710 51.82 -4.63 -37.44
C ILE A 710 51.21 -4.17 -38.76
N LEU A 711 51.79 -4.59 -39.89
CA LEU A 711 51.28 -4.25 -41.22
C LEU A 711 49.84 -4.77 -41.44
N LYS A 712 49.53 -5.98 -40.93
CA LYS A 712 48.16 -6.53 -40.95
C LYS A 712 47.21 -5.66 -40.12
N VAL A 713 47.61 -5.26 -38.91
CA VAL A 713 46.79 -4.40 -38.03
C VAL A 713 46.50 -3.04 -38.68
N ILE A 714 47.48 -2.42 -39.34
CA ILE A 714 47.35 -1.09 -39.96
C ILE A 714 46.47 -1.11 -41.23
N LEU A 715 46.43 -2.25 -41.94
CA LEU A 715 45.77 -2.34 -43.25
C LEU A 715 44.27 -2.02 -43.20
N GLY A 716 43.55 -2.50 -42.18
CA GLY A 716 42.12 -2.25 -41.98
C GLY A 716 41.81 -0.76 -41.81
N PRO A 717 42.39 -0.09 -40.78
CA PRO A 717 42.20 1.35 -40.55
C PRO A 717 42.60 2.21 -41.76
N VAL A 718 43.68 1.87 -42.47
CA VAL A 718 44.11 2.61 -43.67
C VAL A 718 43.09 2.50 -44.81
N ARG A 719 42.50 1.31 -45.03
CA ARG A 719 41.46 1.12 -46.04
C ARG A 719 40.21 1.94 -45.71
N MET A 720 39.79 1.94 -44.46
CA MET A 720 38.64 2.72 -43.99
C MET A 720 38.86 4.23 -44.12
N LEU A 721 40.03 4.73 -43.70
CA LEU A 721 40.41 6.15 -43.85
C LEU A 721 40.48 6.60 -45.32
N ARG A 722 40.85 5.69 -46.24
CA ARG A 722 40.83 5.97 -47.70
C ARG A 722 39.41 5.99 -48.27
N ALA A 723 38.58 4.99 -47.94
CA ALA A 723 37.19 4.92 -48.41
C ALA A 723 36.39 6.18 -48.03
N LEU A 724 36.53 6.68 -46.80
CA LEU A 724 35.85 7.89 -46.35
C LEU A 724 36.38 9.18 -47.02
N LYS A 725 37.68 9.22 -47.34
CA LYS A 725 38.27 10.31 -48.13
C LYS A 725 37.75 10.34 -49.57
N GLU A 726 37.38 9.18 -50.11
CA GLU A 726 36.77 9.03 -51.44
C GLU A 726 35.27 9.39 -51.41
N GLU A 727 34.53 9.05 -50.34
CA GLU A 727 33.13 9.47 -50.15
C GLU A 727 32.96 10.98 -49.96
N CYS A 728 33.85 11.65 -49.21
CA CYS A 728 33.84 13.12 -49.08
C CYS A 728 34.20 13.88 -50.37
N ARG A 729 34.59 13.19 -51.45
CA ARG A 729 34.89 13.78 -52.76
C ARG A 729 33.72 13.74 -53.75
N ILE A 730 32.55 13.21 -53.36
CA ILE A 730 31.32 13.29 -54.14
C ILE A 730 30.69 14.67 -53.89
N PRO A 731 30.62 15.57 -54.89
CA PRO A 731 29.90 16.82 -54.74
C PRO A 731 28.38 16.56 -54.73
N MET A 732 27.64 17.33 -53.92
CA MET A 732 26.20 17.55 -54.11
C MET A 732 25.92 18.15 -55.48
#